data_AF-A0A949DM13-F1
#
_entry.id   AF-A0A949DM13-F1
#
_cell.length_a   1.000
_cell.length_b   1.000
_cell.length_c   1.000
_cell.angle_alpha   90.00
_cell.angle_beta   90.00
_cell.angle_gamma   90.00
#
_symmetry.space_group_name_H-M   'P 1'
#
loop_
_entity.id
_entity.type
_entity.pdbx_description
1 polymer ?
#
loop_
_entity_poly.entity_id
_entity_poly.type
_entity_poly.pdbx_seq_one_letter_code
_entity_poly.pdbx_strand_id
1 'polypeptide(L)'
;MVSLEEKIKGMLPLVSRPARYLGNEINSIHKDHNKVALKVALAFPDTYEVGMSHLGLKILYHILNDQDNILAERVYAPWIDAQGIMKKENIPLFSLESHTLLKSFDLIGFSLQHELTYTNILSMLDLAGIPLKSEERRGAFPLIMAGGPGAYNPEPLADFVDCFVIGEGEEVILEIARVLIDHKKERGSKEELLIKLARVSGVYVPSLYKVSYYPDGTHKTVKPVRNNIPERIERRVAPSLNEVYYPTKFILPFLSIVHDRIVLEVRRGCGRGCRFCQAGIIYRPPRERSIDSLLSLAAEAVQATGYEDLSLSSLNVGDYYQLEELILSLKGRLAPFRISLSLPSSRVDTFPLSLERELKRGSVTLAPEAARESLREVINKVWKREEFLKTVERIASFRRPLKLYFMLGLPGEKEEDVQAIVELAKEVKRRHPSRVSLSLAPFVPKSHTPFQWRGQIELSELKEKISYLRRSIPRRIEVRAHNPEASFLEAVFSRGDRRLSEVLLRAHKKGCKFDGWREEFKFPLWQEAFVECGIDPSFYATRKRDYEELLPWDHIDIGMSKEFLIEEDKKASQKMTNQRNGEMEKVREEERRRREKVNSNTVNLSNRQTDRRTDGQTGRRADGQTSKTTTHPLRSKQKIRIKFSKGEEIKYISHLDMVRVFTRTMRRANLPVATTCGFVSREKISFSPPLSLGLTSQSEYADIEFSDFINPEKLKVRLNEELPSGLRVKEAEIIPLKSKSLMATFNCAEYEVRLDGRYQISDIRKRIKEF
;
A
#
# COMPACT_ATOMS: atom_id res chain seq x y z
N MET A 1 -24.11 12.11 -30.56
CA MET A 1 -22.90 11.40 -30.05
C MET A 1 -23.18 11.07 -28.59
N VAL A 2 -23.00 9.80 -28.18
CA VAL A 2 -23.12 9.39 -26.77
C VAL A 2 -22.02 10.09 -25.97
N SER A 3 -22.37 10.73 -24.86
CA SER A 3 -21.41 11.41 -23.99
C SER A 3 -20.41 10.43 -23.37
N LEU A 4 -19.23 10.92 -22.98
CA LEU A 4 -18.23 10.08 -22.28
C LEU A 4 -18.83 9.43 -21.02
N GLU A 5 -19.62 10.20 -20.27
CA GLU A 5 -20.28 9.74 -19.04
C GLU A 5 -21.26 8.59 -19.31
N GLU A 6 -22.06 8.68 -20.39
CA GLU A 6 -22.95 7.58 -20.79
C GLU A 6 -22.16 6.34 -21.21
N LYS A 7 -21.02 6.50 -21.89
CA LYS A 7 -20.14 5.37 -22.23
C LYS A 7 -19.54 4.71 -20.99
N ILE A 8 -19.07 5.50 -20.02
CA ILE A 8 -18.54 4.99 -18.75
C ILE A 8 -19.65 4.22 -18.02
N LYS A 9 -20.85 4.80 -17.88
CA LYS A 9 -22.01 4.13 -17.27
C LYS A 9 -22.38 2.84 -18.01
N GLY A 10 -22.30 2.81 -19.34
CA GLY A 10 -22.53 1.61 -20.15
C GLY A 10 -21.48 0.51 -19.95
N MET A 11 -20.24 0.87 -19.57
CA MET A 11 -19.18 -0.08 -19.28
C MET A 11 -19.35 -0.78 -17.93
N LEU A 12 -19.84 -0.08 -16.90
CA LEU A 12 -19.89 -0.60 -15.52
C LEU A 12 -20.61 -1.97 -15.37
N PRO A 13 -21.78 -2.23 -16.00
CA PRO A 13 -22.43 -3.54 -15.93
C PRO A 13 -21.63 -4.69 -16.55
N LEU A 14 -20.66 -4.39 -17.42
CA LEU A 14 -19.95 -5.36 -18.24
C LEU A 14 -18.59 -5.78 -17.65
N VAL A 15 -18.17 -5.15 -16.55
CA VAL A 15 -16.89 -5.43 -15.87
C VAL A 15 -17.10 -6.24 -14.60
N SER A 16 -16.11 -7.03 -14.21
CA SER A 16 -16.17 -7.92 -13.05
C SER A 16 -16.30 -7.20 -11.70
N ARG A 17 -15.72 -6.00 -11.58
CA ARG A 17 -15.72 -5.18 -10.36
C ARG A 17 -15.97 -3.70 -10.68
N PRO A 18 -17.23 -3.30 -10.93
CA PRO A 18 -17.56 -1.93 -11.33
C PRO A 18 -17.27 -0.88 -10.25
N ALA A 19 -17.33 -1.25 -8.97
CA ALA A 19 -17.04 -0.36 -7.85
C ALA A 19 -15.61 0.25 -7.89
N ARG A 20 -14.68 -0.31 -8.69
CA ARG A 20 -13.35 0.24 -8.95
C ARG A 20 -13.36 1.59 -9.67
N TYR A 21 -14.45 1.92 -10.34
CA TYR A 21 -14.53 3.01 -11.31
C TYR A 21 -15.60 4.07 -10.96
N LEU A 22 -16.03 4.15 -9.68
CA LEU A 22 -17.12 5.05 -9.26
C LEU A 22 -16.64 6.43 -8.80
N GLY A 23 -15.53 6.50 -8.06
CA GLY A 23 -14.88 7.77 -7.67
C GLY A 23 -15.60 8.68 -6.68
N ASN A 24 -16.77 8.29 -6.19
CA ASN A 24 -17.60 9.04 -5.25
C ASN A 24 -17.49 8.50 -3.81
N GLU A 25 -16.34 7.94 -3.45
CA GLU A 25 -16.13 7.37 -2.12
C GLU A 25 -16.15 8.43 -1.01
N ILE A 26 -16.44 8.00 0.22
CA ILE A 26 -16.42 8.90 1.39
C ILE A 26 -15.00 9.45 1.59
N ASN A 27 -14.91 10.73 1.92
CA ASN A 27 -13.68 11.52 2.04
C ASN A 27 -12.93 11.77 0.72
N SER A 28 -13.50 11.43 -0.44
CA SER A 28 -13.00 11.96 -1.72
C SER A 28 -13.24 13.47 -1.79
N ILE A 29 -12.24 14.19 -2.30
CA ILE A 29 -12.24 15.64 -2.46
C ILE A 29 -12.55 15.96 -3.91
N HIS A 30 -13.60 16.76 -4.12
CA HIS A 30 -14.04 17.22 -5.43
C HIS A 30 -13.87 18.74 -5.49
N LYS A 31 -13.14 19.25 -6.48
CA LYS A 31 -12.97 20.69 -6.70
C LYS A 31 -13.42 21.09 -8.10
N ASP A 32 -13.84 22.34 -8.24
CA ASP A 32 -14.17 22.92 -9.54
C ASP A 32 -12.91 23.09 -10.38
N HIS A 33 -12.85 22.36 -11.50
CA HIS A 33 -11.75 22.37 -12.45
C HIS A 33 -11.43 23.74 -13.04
N ASN A 34 -12.38 24.68 -13.00
CA ASN A 34 -12.22 26.04 -13.53
C ASN A 34 -11.62 27.01 -12.50
N LYS A 35 -11.55 26.62 -11.22
CA LYS A 35 -11.08 27.47 -10.12
C LYS A 35 -9.65 27.14 -9.66
N VAL A 36 -9.05 26.09 -10.21
CA VAL A 36 -7.70 25.63 -9.85
C VAL A 36 -6.67 26.06 -10.89
N ALA A 37 -5.45 26.34 -10.43
CA ALA A 37 -4.31 26.68 -11.27
C ALA A 37 -3.59 25.43 -11.82
N LEU A 38 -3.65 24.32 -11.09
CA LEU A 38 -2.98 23.07 -11.42
C LEU A 38 -3.89 21.85 -11.23
N LYS A 39 -3.91 20.97 -12.23
CA LYS A 39 -4.60 19.68 -12.21
C LYS A 39 -3.58 18.55 -12.22
N VAL A 40 -3.59 17.73 -11.18
CA VAL A 40 -2.68 16.59 -11.00
C VAL A 40 -3.45 15.28 -11.00
N ALA A 41 -3.06 14.32 -11.83
CA ALA A 41 -3.52 12.95 -11.73
C ALA A 41 -2.45 12.11 -10.99
N LEU A 42 -2.82 11.57 -9.85
CA LEU A 42 -1.97 10.67 -9.07
C LEU A 42 -2.25 9.23 -9.51
N ALA A 43 -1.33 8.71 -10.32
CA ALA A 43 -1.43 7.41 -10.96
C ALA A 43 -0.74 6.32 -10.14
N PHE A 44 -1.43 5.20 -9.96
CA PHE A 44 -0.84 3.98 -9.45
C PHE A 44 -0.90 2.89 -10.55
N PRO A 45 0.24 2.37 -11.02
CA PRO A 45 0.31 1.45 -12.17
C PRO A 45 -0.08 0.01 -11.81
N ASP A 46 -1.17 -0.16 -11.07
CA ASP A 46 -1.79 -1.44 -10.73
C ASP A 46 -3.29 -1.22 -10.46
N THR A 47 -4.01 -2.30 -10.19
CA THR A 47 -5.42 -2.32 -9.83
C THR A 47 -5.73 -1.42 -8.63
N TYR A 48 -6.98 -0.94 -8.60
CA TYR A 48 -7.53 -0.11 -7.54
C TYR A 48 -7.27 -0.68 -6.13
N GLU A 49 -7.45 -1.97 -5.91
CA GLU A 49 -7.29 -2.60 -4.59
C GLU A 49 -5.86 -2.51 -4.04
N VAL A 50 -4.88 -2.60 -4.94
CA VAL A 50 -3.46 -2.47 -4.60
C VAL A 50 -3.14 -0.99 -4.39
N GLY A 51 -3.50 -0.13 -5.33
CA GLY A 51 -3.17 1.29 -5.28
C GLY A 51 -3.84 2.05 -4.13
N MET A 52 -5.10 1.74 -3.79
CA MET A 52 -5.78 2.32 -2.62
C MET A 52 -5.18 1.89 -1.28
N SER A 53 -4.35 0.84 -1.27
CA SER A 53 -3.63 0.41 -0.07
C SER A 53 -2.32 1.18 0.13
N HIS A 54 -1.87 1.96 -0.85
CA HIS A 54 -0.57 2.65 -0.83
C HIS A 54 -0.63 3.96 -0.02
N LEU A 55 0.08 4.00 1.12
CA LEU A 55 0.10 5.16 2.02
C LEU A 55 0.68 6.41 1.37
N GLY A 56 1.77 6.29 0.60
CA GLY A 56 2.38 7.45 -0.06
C GLY A 56 1.44 8.15 -1.03
N LEU A 57 0.61 7.40 -1.75
CA LEU A 57 -0.38 7.96 -2.68
C LEU A 57 -1.45 8.77 -1.91
N LYS A 58 -1.88 8.26 -0.75
CA LYS A 58 -2.83 8.97 0.13
C LYS A 58 -2.22 10.26 0.67
N ILE A 59 -0.97 10.22 1.13
CA ILE A 59 -0.26 11.40 1.63
C ILE A 59 -0.21 12.48 0.54
N LEU A 60 0.27 12.14 -0.66
CA LEU A 60 0.37 13.09 -1.78
C LEU A 60 -1.00 13.63 -2.23
N TYR A 61 -2.03 12.78 -2.25
CA TYR A 61 -3.40 13.19 -2.58
C TYR A 61 -3.90 14.29 -1.65
N HIS A 62 -3.71 14.13 -0.35
CA HIS A 62 -4.18 15.11 0.63
C HIS A 62 -3.28 16.36 0.66
N ILE A 63 -1.96 16.22 0.59
CA ILE A 63 -1.04 17.39 0.52
C ILE A 63 -1.42 18.33 -0.63
N LEU A 64 -1.69 17.78 -1.81
CA LEU A 64 -2.09 18.57 -2.98
C LEU A 64 -3.51 19.14 -2.83
N ASN A 65 -4.48 18.34 -2.38
CA ASN A 65 -5.86 18.80 -2.23
C ASN A 65 -6.09 19.72 -1.03
N ASP A 66 -5.17 19.83 -0.08
CA ASP A 66 -5.24 20.84 0.98
C ASP A 66 -4.88 22.24 0.44
N GLN A 67 -4.37 22.36 -0.79
CA GLN A 67 -4.12 23.64 -1.46
C GLN A 67 -5.33 24.06 -2.32
N ASP A 68 -5.97 25.19 -2.03
CA ASP A 68 -7.20 25.63 -2.72
C ASP A 68 -7.05 25.73 -4.24
N ASN A 69 -5.88 26.12 -4.73
CA ASN A 69 -5.58 26.31 -6.15
C ASN A 69 -5.06 25.05 -6.86
N ILE A 70 -5.02 23.89 -6.21
CA ILE A 70 -4.60 22.62 -6.81
C ILE A 70 -5.70 21.58 -6.67
N LEU A 71 -5.98 20.86 -7.75
CA LEU A 71 -6.81 19.66 -7.78
C LEU A 71 -5.90 18.44 -7.96
N ALA A 72 -6.04 17.44 -7.09
CA ALA A 72 -5.43 16.13 -7.30
C ALA A 72 -6.49 15.02 -7.34
N GLU A 73 -6.45 14.19 -8.38
CA GLU A 73 -7.40 13.10 -8.59
C GLU A 73 -6.66 11.77 -8.77
N ARG A 74 -7.29 10.67 -8.38
CA ARG A 74 -6.69 9.33 -8.43
C ARG A 74 -6.95 8.68 -9.78
N VAL A 75 -5.96 7.93 -10.25
CA VAL A 75 -6.13 7.00 -11.37
C VAL A 75 -5.37 5.70 -11.13
N TYR A 76 -6.00 4.58 -11.50
CA TYR A 76 -5.46 3.23 -11.38
C TYR A 76 -5.42 2.57 -12.76
N ALA A 77 -4.60 1.54 -12.93
CA ALA A 77 -4.64 0.74 -14.14
C ALA A 77 -5.97 -0.03 -14.18
N PRO A 78 -6.84 0.19 -15.19
CA PRO A 78 -8.08 -0.59 -15.31
C PRO A 78 -7.75 -2.06 -15.51
N TRP A 79 -8.55 -2.94 -14.93
CA TRP A 79 -8.37 -4.38 -15.14
C TRP A 79 -8.62 -4.77 -16.60
N ILE A 80 -8.11 -5.93 -17.01
CA ILE A 80 -8.07 -6.35 -18.42
C ILE A 80 -9.46 -6.35 -19.09
N ASP A 81 -10.50 -6.74 -18.35
CA ASP A 81 -11.89 -6.71 -18.82
C ASP A 81 -12.36 -5.28 -19.16
N ALA A 82 -12.13 -4.33 -18.26
CA ALA A 82 -12.44 -2.92 -18.46
C ALA A 82 -11.60 -2.33 -19.59
N GLN A 83 -10.30 -2.63 -19.66
CA GLN A 83 -9.46 -2.16 -20.77
C GLN A 83 -9.99 -2.62 -22.14
N GLY A 84 -10.46 -3.88 -22.22
CA GLY A 84 -11.04 -4.43 -23.45
C GLY A 84 -12.28 -3.64 -23.91
N ILE A 85 -13.20 -3.35 -22.99
CA ILE A 85 -14.40 -2.55 -23.27
C ILE A 85 -14.02 -1.10 -23.62
N MET A 86 -13.12 -0.49 -22.84
CA MET A 86 -12.66 0.87 -23.08
C MET A 86 -12.04 1.04 -24.47
N LYS A 87 -11.21 0.08 -24.92
CA LYS A 87 -10.66 0.09 -26.27
C LYS A 87 -11.75 -0.09 -27.33
N LYS A 88 -12.68 -1.04 -27.14
CA LYS A 88 -13.77 -1.29 -28.09
C LYS A 88 -14.69 -0.08 -28.26
N GLU A 89 -15.03 0.59 -27.17
CA GLU A 89 -16.00 1.71 -27.14
C GLU A 89 -15.32 3.08 -27.28
N ASN A 90 -14.00 3.11 -27.49
CA ASN A 90 -13.18 4.33 -27.55
C ASN A 90 -13.38 5.23 -26.31
N ILE A 91 -13.23 4.66 -25.12
CA ILE A 91 -13.25 5.35 -23.83
C ILE A 91 -11.79 5.53 -23.40
N PRO A 92 -11.22 6.76 -23.48
CA PRO A 92 -9.86 6.98 -23.00
C PRO A 92 -9.79 6.88 -21.49
N LEU A 93 -8.59 6.62 -20.95
CA LEU A 93 -8.39 6.55 -19.49
C LEU A 93 -8.75 7.88 -18.80
N PHE A 94 -9.48 7.76 -17.68
CA PHE A 94 -10.04 8.86 -16.91
C PHE A 94 -9.70 8.74 -15.41
N SER A 95 -9.76 9.86 -14.69
CA SER A 95 -9.61 9.94 -13.24
C SER A 95 -10.88 9.50 -12.50
N LEU A 96 -10.75 9.07 -11.24
CA LEU A 96 -11.89 8.58 -10.49
C LEU A 96 -12.87 9.69 -10.11
N GLU A 97 -12.40 10.75 -9.45
CA GLU A 97 -13.27 11.74 -8.80
C GLU A 97 -14.22 12.44 -9.78
N SER A 98 -13.73 12.82 -10.97
CA SER A 98 -14.50 13.61 -11.92
C SER A 98 -14.70 12.97 -13.29
N HIS A 99 -14.21 11.74 -13.48
CA HIS A 99 -14.13 11.10 -14.81
C HIS A 99 -13.41 11.96 -15.86
N THR A 100 -12.46 12.81 -15.44
CA THR A 100 -11.69 13.67 -16.34
C THR A 100 -10.65 12.84 -17.10
N LEU A 101 -10.58 13.05 -18.42
CA LEU A 101 -9.60 12.37 -19.27
C LEU A 101 -8.17 12.75 -18.87
N LEU A 102 -7.28 11.75 -18.76
CA LEU A 102 -5.90 11.95 -18.31
C LEU A 102 -5.10 12.96 -19.13
N LYS A 103 -5.35 13.04 -20.44
CA LYS A 103 -4.74 14.03 -21.34
C LYS A 103 -5.07 15.50 -20.99
N SER A 104 -6.05 15.74 -20.11
CA SER A 104 -6.52 17.09 -19.73
C SER A 104 -5.89 17.59 -18.43
N PHE A 105 -5.05 16.78 -17.79
CA PHE A 105 -4.29 17.17 -16.60
C PHE A 105 -3.01 17.91 -16.99
N ASP A 106 -2.44 18.66 -16.05
CA ASP A 106 -1.15 19.31 -16.23
C ASP A 106 0.02 18.36 -15.90
N LEU A 107 -0.20 17.47 -14.93
CA LEU A 107 0.77 16.52 -14.40
C LEU A 107 0.11 15.15 -14.18
N ILE A 108 0.78 14.08 -14.59
CA ILE A 108 0.47 12.70 -14.19
C ILE A 108 1.66 12.16 -13.40
N GLY A 109 1.45 11.84 -12.12
CA GLY A 109 2.50 11.32 -11.23
C GLY A 109 2.32 9.83 -10.94
N PHE A 110 3.26 8.98 -11.38
CA PHE A 110 3.25 7.53 -11.14
C PHE A 110 4.02 7.12 -9.88
N SER A 111 3.41 6.27 -9.05
CA SER A 111 4.09 5.62 -7.90
C SER A 111 4.73 4.29 -8.30
N LEU A 112 6.07 4.22 -8.34
CA LEU A 112 6.88 3.06 -8.71
C LEU A 112 7.23 2.20 -7.50
N GLN A 113 6.50 1.10 -7.30
CA GLN A 113 6.75 0.17 -6.20
C GLN A 113 7.72 -0.96 -6.56
N HIS A 114 7.59 -1.49 -7.78
CA HIS A 114 8.43 -2.57 -8.32
C HIS A 114 8.36 -2.59 -9.85
N GLU A 115 9.33 -3.25 -10.47
CA GLU A 115 9.64 -3.20 -11.90
C GLU A 115 8.57 -3.90 -12.75
N LEU A 116 7.88 -4.90 -12.19
CA LEU A 116 6.79 -5.62 -12.88
C LEU A 116 5.54 -4.76 -13.17
N THR A 117 5.52 -3.49 -12.73
CA THR A 117 4.46 -2.53 -13.07
C THR A 117 4.82 -1.62 -14.24
N TYR A 118 6.04 -1.70 -14.79
CA TYR A 118 6.50 -0.76 -15.81
C TYR A 118 5.65 -0.82 -17.10
N THR A 119 5.22 -2.01 -17.52
CA THR A 119 4.30 -2.17 -18.66
C THR A 119 2.91 -1.58 -18.40
N ASN A 120 2.47 -1.51 -17.14
CA ASN A 120 1.20 -0.88 -16.78
C ASN A 120 1.25 0.63 -16.99
N ILE A 121 2.41 1.27 -16.78
CA ILE A 121 2.59 2.70 -17.08
C ILE A 121 2.33 2.94 -18.57
N LEU A 122 3.00 2.16 -19.44
CA LEU A 122 2.82 2.25 -20.89
C LEU A 122 1.37 1.95 -21.29
N SER A 123 0.74 0.93 -20.69
CA SER A 123 -0.66 0.59 -20.94
C SER A 123 -1.63 1.70 -20.52
N MET A 124 -1.32 2.44 -19.46
CA MET A 124 -2.14 3.57 -19.01
C MET A 124 -1.97 4.77 -19.95
N LEU A 125 -0.75 5.06 -20.40
CA LEU A 125 -0.49 6.14 -21.38
C LEU A 125 -1.15 5.83 -22.75
N ASP A 126 -1.01 4.59 -23.25
CA ASP A 126 -1.66 4.09 -24.47
C ASP A 126 -3.17 4.26 -24.38
N LEU A 127 -3.79 3.77 -23.29
CA LEU A 127 -5.24 3.87 -23.09
C LEU A 127 -5.72 5.32 -22.92
N ALA A 128 -4.87 6.23 -22.42
CA ALA A 128 -5.16 7.66 -22.33
C ALA A 128 -5.01 8.41 -23.68
N GLY A 129 -4.42 7.77 -24.70
CA GLY A 129 -4.05 8.42 -25.95
C GLY A 129 -2.90 9.41 -25.80
N ILE A 130 -1.99 9.16 -24.85
CA ILE A 130 -0.80 9.97 -24.59
C ILE A 130 0.41 9.29 -25.26
N PRO A 131 1.23 10.00 -26.07
CA PRO A 131 2.44 9.44 -26.66
C PRO A 131 3.35 8.82 -25.59
N LEU A 132 3.83 7.60 -25.86
CA LEU A 132 4.58 6.81 -24.89
C LEU A 132 5.94 7.45 -24.59
N LYS A 133 6.69 7.86 -25.61
CA LYS A 133 8.01 8.49 -25.43
C LYS A 133 7.88 9.96 -25.06
N SER A 134 8.72 10.42 -24.12
CA SER A 134 8.78 11.81 -23.66
C SER A 134 9.04 12.81 -24.81
N GLU A 135 9.88 12.43 -25.77
CA GLU A 135 10.22 13.24 -26.94
C GLU A 135 9.07 13.41 -27.95
N GLU A 136 8.12 12.47 -27.96
CA GLU A 136 6.95 12.49 -28.84
C GLU A 136 5.82 13.34 -28.28
N ARG A 137 5.84 13.65 -26.96
CA ARG A 137 4.88 14.52 -26.29
C ARG A 137 5.15 16.00 -26.59
N ARG A 138 4.87 16.41 -27.83
CA ARG A 138 4.92 17.79 -28.32
C ARG A 138 3.54 18.44 -28.19
N GLY A 139 3.49 19.70 -27.77
CA GLY A 139 2.22 20.42 -27.54
C GLY A 139 1.67 20.25 -26.12
N ALA A 140 0.34 20.33 -25.97
CA ALA A 140 -0.34 20.35 -24.67
C ALA A 140 -0.62 18.94 -24.12
N PHE A 141 0.42 18.14 -23.90
CA PHE A 141 0.33 16.89 -23.15
C PHE A 141 0.73 17.11 -21.68
N PRO A 142 0.17 16.33 -20.74
CA PRO A 142 0.59 16.38 -19.34
C PRO A 142 2.09 16.04 -19.21
N LEU A 143 2.75 16.69 -18.25
CA LEU A 143 4.06 16.26 -17.78
C LEU A 143 3.91 14.89 -17.09
N ILE A 144 4.74 13.92 -17.45
CA ILE A 144 4.77 12.60 -16.82
C ILE A 144 5.90 12.57 -15.78
N MET A 145 5.51 12.39 -14.52
CA MET A 145 6.44 12.28 -13.40
C MET A 145 6.35 10.88 -12.79
N ALA A 146 7.44 10.39 -12.20
CA ALA A 146 7.43 9.14 -11.43
C ALA A 146 8.26 9.25 -10.15
N GLY A 147 7.90 8.49 -9.12
CA GLY A 147 8.62 8.46 -7.83
C GLY A 147 8.37 7.17 -7.05
N GLY A 148 8.98 7.03 -5.89
CA GLY A 148 8.91 5.81 -5.07
C GLY A 148 10.15 4.92 -5.18
N PRO A 149 10.19 3.76 -4.50
CA PRO A 149 11.39 2.91 -4.43
C PRO A 149 11.97 2.52 -5.79
N GLY A 150 11.12 2.28 -6.80
CA GLY A 150 11.57 1.95 -8.15
C GLY A 150 12.29 3.09 -8.88
N ALA A 151 12.13 4.34 -8.44
CA ALA A 151 12.78 5.50 -9.06
C ALA A 151 14.29 5.60 -8.73
N TYR A 152 14.77 4.83 -7.75
CA TYR A 152 16.20 4.77 -7.42
C TYR A 152 17.04 4.09 -8.51
N ASN A 153 16.42 3.40 -9.48
CA ASN A 153 17.04 3.16 -10.77
C ASN A 153 16.10 3.69 -11.87
N PRO A 154 16.23 4.98 -12.27
CA PRO A 154 15.28 5.60 -13.19
C PRO A 154 15.52 5.21 -14.65
N GLU A 155 16.72 4.72 -14.98
CA GLU A 155 17.20 4.57 -16.35
C GLU A 155 16.33 3.68 -17.25
N PRO A 156 15.78 2.53 -16.80
CA PRO A 156 14.91 1.71 -17.65
C PRO A 156 13.61 2.40 -18.10
N LEU A 157 13.18 3.45 -17.38
CA LEU A 157 11.98 4.23 -17.69
C LEU A 157 12.29 5.62 -18.27
N ALA A 158 13.56 5.97 -18.46
CA ALA A 158 14.01 7.31 -18.82
C ALA A 158 13.38 7.87 -20.11
N ASP A 159 13.08 7.01 -21.09
CA ASP A 159 12.48 7.46 -22.35
C ASP A 159 10.97 7.74 -22.24
N PHE A 160 10.30 7.28 -21.18
CA PHE A 160 8.85 7.41 -20.99
C PHE A 160 8.46 8.49 -19.98
N VAL A 161 9.36 8.83 -19.05
CA VAL A 161 9.10 9.73 -17.92
C VAL A 161 9.84 11.05 -18.12
N ASP A 162 9.14 12.17 -17.96
CA ASP A 162 9.72 13.51 -18.14
C ASP A 162 10.60 13.91 -16.94
N CYS A 163 10.20 13.56 -15.71
CA CYS A 163 11.04 13.74 -14.52
C CYS A 163 10.76 12.70 -13.42
N PHE A 164 11.79 12.36 -12.64
CA PHE A 164 11.71 11.48 -11.49
C PHE A 164 11.90 12.25 -10.19
N VAL A 165 11.15 11.87 -9.17
CA VAL A 165 11.38 12.30 -7.78
C VAL A 165 12.10 11.19 -7.04
N ILE A 166 13.31 11.49 -6.57
CA ILE A 166 14.15 10.56 -5.80
C ILE A 166 13.97 10.86 -4.31
N GLY A 167 13.52 9.86 -3.56
CA GLY A 167 13.32 9.97 -2.12
C GLY A 167 11.88 10.26 -1.72
N GLU A 168 11.73 11.01 -0.64
CA GLU A 168 10.46 11.29 0.03
C GLU A 168 9.73 12.46 -0.64
N GLY A 169 8.43 12.29 -0.92
CA GLY A 169 7.67 13.14 -1.84
C GLY A 169 6.91 14.29 -1.16
N GLU A 170 6.77 14.26 0.16
CA GLU A 170 5.85 15.10 0.93
C GLU A 170 6.09 16.60 0.75
N GLU A 171 7.34 17.05 0.74
CA GLU A 171 7.70 18.47 0.57
C GLU A 171 7.86 18.84 -0.90
N VAL A 172 8.61 18.03 -1.64
CA VAL A 172 9.03 18.31 -3.02
C VAL A 172 7.85 18.39 -3.98
N ILE A 173 6.74 17.69 -3.71
CA ILE A 173 5.55 17.75 -4.55
C ILE A 173 4.96 19.17 -4.63
N LEU A 174 5.02 19.94 -3.54
CA LEU A 174 4.54 21.33 -3.53
C LEU A 174 5.52 22.28 -4.21
N GLU A 175 6.83 22.01 -4.12
CA GLU A 175 7.85 22.75 -4.88
C GLU A 175 7.66 22.57 -6.38
N ILE A 176 7.45 21.33 -6.83
CA ILE A 176 7.14 21.00 -8.23
C ILE A 176 5.84 21.66 -8.67
N ALA A 177 4.80 21.61 -7.84
CA ALA A 177 3.52 22.26 -8.14
C ALA A 177 3.67 23.78 -8.34
N ARG A 178 4.47 24.46 -7.52
CA ARG A 178 4.77 25.90 -7.69
C ARG A 178 5.47 26.16 -9.02
N VAL A 179 6.51 25.38 -9.36
CA VAL A 179 7.21 25.50 -10.65
C VAL A 179 6.25 25.34 -11.83
N LEU A 180 5.33 24.38 -11.78
CA LEU A 180 4.32 24.16 -12.82
C LEU A 180 3.33 25.33 -12.93
N ILE A 181 2.81 25.81 -11.79
CA ILE A 181 1.87 26.94 -11.76
C ILE A 181 2.51 28.19 -12.34
N ASP A 182 3.75 28.51 -11.94
CA ASP A 182 4.45 29.69 -12.42
C ASP A 182 4.82 29.57 -13.90
N HIS A 183 5.27 28.40 -14.35
CA HIS A 183 5.53 28.15 -15.76
C HIS A 183 4.27 28.28 -16.64
N LYS A 184 3.11 27.82 -16.17
CA LYS A 184 1.83 28.01 -16.88
C LYS A 184 1.46 29.49 -17.05
N LYS A 185 1.77 30.34 -16.06
CA LYS A 185 1.54 31.79 -16.16
C LYS A 185 2.47 32.44 -17.18
N GLU A 186 3.73 32.01 -17.20
CA GLU A 186 4.75 32.53 -18.12
C GLU A 186 4.57 32.05 -19.58
N ARG A 187 3.84 30.95 -19.79
CA ARG A 187 3.64 30.31 -21.12
C ARG A 187 4.96 29.91 -21.79
N GLY A 188 5.92 29.43 -20.98
CA GLY A 188 7.21 28.98 -21.47
C GLY A 188 7.15 27.67 -22.25
N SER A 189 8.30 27.25 -22.77
CA SER A 189 8.45 25.98 -23.48
C SER A 189 8.61 24.78 -22.51
N LYS A 190 8.27 23.57 -22.97
CA LYS A 190 8.51 22.33 -22.21
C LYS A 190 9.97 22.21 -21.78
N GLU A 191 10.91 22.60 -22.65
CA GLU A 191 12.34 22.54 -22.34
C GLU A 191 12.71 23.45 -21.16
N GLU A 192 12.19 24.68 -21.12
CA GLU A 192 12.37 25.60 -19.99
C GLU A 192 11.79 25.03 -18.70
N LEU A 193 10.60 24.41 -18.76
CA LEU A 193 10.01 23.74 -17.61
C LEU A 193 10.91 22.63 -17.07
N LEU A 194 11.41 21.76 -17.95
CA LEU A 194 12.30 20.66 -17.58
C LEU A 194 13.59 21.15 -16.92
N ILE A 195 14.16 22.26 -17.38
CA ILE A 195 15.34 22.89 -16.76
C ILE A 195 15.01 23.46 -15.38
N LYS A 196 13.84 24.11 -15.22
CA LYS A 196 13.40 24.61 -13.90
C LYS A 196 13.20 23.46 -12.93
N LEU A 197 12.58 22.36 -13.37
CA LEU A 197 12.35 21.16 -12.56
C LEU A 197 13.66 20.50 -12.16
N ALA A 198 14.65 20.40 -13.05
CA ALA A 198 15.96 19.82 -12.73
C ALA A 198 16.76 20.60 -11.67
N ARG A 199 16.35 21.84 -11.33
CA ARG A 199 16.93 22.62 -10.24
C ARG A 199 16.24 22.38 -8.90
N VAL A 200 15.08 21.73 -8.89
CA VAL A 200 14.41 21.31 -7.66
C VAL A 200 15.19 20.13 -7.08
N SER A 201 15.60 20.25 -5.81
CA SER A 201 16.36 19.18 -5.15
C SER A 201 15.60 17.86 -5.17
N GLY A 202 16.30 16.77 -5.53
CA GLY A 202 15.75 15.42 -5.69
C GLY A 202 14.98 15.16 -6.96
N VAL A 203 14.95 16.10 -7.92
CA VAL A 203 14.32 15.90 -9.22
C VAL A 203 15.37 15.56 -10.27
N TYR A 204 15.22 14.39 -10.90
CA TYR A 204 16.03 13.94 -12.03
C TYR A 204 15.25 14.06 -13.34
N VAL A 205 15.84 14.67 -14.37
CA VAL A 205 15.20 14.92 -15.67
C VAL A 205 15.99 14.21 -16.77
N PRO A 206 15.58 13.02 -17.24
CA PRO A 206 16.44 12.16 -18.07
C PRO A 206 16.89 12.75 -19.40
N SER A 207 16.05 13.59 -20.02
CA SER A 207 16.35 14.24 -21.30
C SER A 207 17.47 15.28 -21.21
N LEU A 208 17.84 15.70 -19.98
CA LEU A 208 18.94 16.62 -19.73
C LEU A 208 20.27 15.89 -19.47
N TYR A 209 20.32 14.57 -19.68
CA TYR A 209 21.53 13.76 -19.48
C TYR A 209 21.83 12.90 -20.71
N LYS A 210 23.10 12.88 -21.10
CA LYS A 210 23.63 12.01 -22.14
C LYS A 210 24.22 10.75 -21.52
N VAL A 211 23.80 9.61 -22.05
CA VAL A 211 24.31 8.29 -21.66
C VAL A 211 25.29 7.77 -22.70
N SER A 212 26.37 7.14 -22.26
CA SER A 212 27.34 6.45 -23.13
C SER A 212 27.67 5.07 -22.58
N TYR A 213 28.10 4.18 -23.47
CA TYR A 213 28.44 2.79 -23.18
C TYR A 213 29.82 2.43 -23.72
N TYR A 214 30.46 1.41 -23.16
CA TYR A 214 31.62 0.75 -23.75
C TYR A 214 31.21 -0.21 -24.88
N PRO A 215 32.14 -0.66 -25.74
CA PRO A 215 31.82 -1.59 -26.83
C PRO A 215 31.21 -2.93 -26.39
N ASP A 216 31.54 -3.40 -25.18
CA ASP A 216 30.97 -4.60 -24.56
C ASP A 216 29.55 -4.38 -23.98
N GLY A 217 29.01 -3.17 -24.12
CA GLY A 217 27.71 -2.77 -23.61
C GLY A 217 27.71 -2.40 -22.13
N THR A 218 28.82 -2.40 -21.42
CA THR A 218 28.86 -1.91 -20.02
C THR A 218 28.64 -0.40 -19.98
N HIS A 219 28.04 0.07 -18.88
CA HIS A 219 27.71 1.47 -18.72
C HIS A 219 28.98 2.31 -18.54
N LYS A 220 29.09 3.42 -19.27
CA LYS A 220 30.28 4.29 -19.25
C LYS A 220 30.04 5.60 -18.52
N THR A 221 29.01 6.37 -18.87
CA THR A 221 28.69 7.62 -18.15
C THR A 221 27.22 8.00 -18.29
N VAL A 222 26.68 8.69 -17.28
CA VAL A 222 25.51 9.58 -17.36
C VAL A 222 26.01 10.98 -17.00
N LYS A 223 25.95 11.93 -17.94
CA LYS A 223 26.41 13.30 -17.70
C LYS A 223 25.38 14.32 -18.14
N PRO A 224 25.23 15.44 -17.40
CA PRO A 224 24.33 16.49 -17.81
C PRO A 224 24.77 17.08 -19.15
N VAL A 225 23.81 17.49 -19.97
CA VAL A 225 24.09 18.16 -21.26
C VAL A 225 24.43 19.64 -21.10
N ARG A 226 24.29 20.21 -19.90
CA ARG A 226 24.50 21.63 -19.58
C ARG A 226 25.13 21.78 -18.19
N ASN A 227 25.93 22.84 -18.01
CA ASN A 227 26.65 23.11 -16.76
C ASN A 227 25.75 23.47 -15.56
N ASN A 228 24.52 23.92 -15.81
CA ASN A 228 23.57 24.34 -14.77
C ASN A 228 22.61 23.24 -14.32
N ILE A 229 22.87 21.99 -14.74
CA ILE A 229 22.11 20.81 -14.36
C ILE A 229 22.98 19.96 -13.41
N PRO A 230 22.44 19.49 -12.27
CA PRO A 230 23.23 18.74 -11.29
C PRO A 230 23.84 17.46 -11.90
N GLU A 231 25.13 17.21 -11.68
CA GLU A 231 25.75 15.95 -12.07
C GLU A 231 25.25 14.77 -11.22
N ARG A 232 24.96 15.05 -9.94
CA ARG A 232 24.41 14.09 -8.97
C ARG A 232 23.12 14.60 -8.39
N ILE A 233 22.15 13.70 -8.25
CA ILE A 233 20.81 14.00 -7.74
C ILE A 233 20.72 13.45 -6.32
N GLU A 234 20.73 14.35 -5.35
CA GLU A 234 20.55 14.01 -3.94
C GLU A 234 19.09 13.66 -3.66
N ARG A 235 18.85 12.50 -3.05
CA ARG A 235 17.49 12.09 -2.65
C ARG A 235 16.90 13.04 -1.61
N ARG A 236 15.58 13.19 -1.64
CA ARG A 236 14.82 13.88 -0.58
C ARG A 236 14.63 12.98 0.63
N VAL A 237 14.81 13.56 1.81
CA VAL A 237 14.66 12.89 3.10
C VAL A 237 13.94 13.86 4.03
N ALA A 238 12.75 13.49 4.53
CA ALA A 238 12.09 14.31 5.53
C ALA A 238 12.92 14.34 6.82
N PRO A 239 13.16 15.52 7.41
CA PRO A 239 13.97 15.64 8.62
C PRO A 239 13.29 15.00 9.84
N SER A 240 11.97 15.18 9.97
CA SER A 240 11.18 14.76 11.13
C SER A 240 9.86 14.14 10.70
N LEU A 241 9.59 12.90 11.13
CA LEU A 241 8.29 12.30 10.85
C LEU A 241 7.15 12.97 11.63
N ASN A 242 7.43 13.68 12.73
CA ASN A 242 6.38 14.34 13.50
C ASN A 242 5.88 15.62 12.82
N GLU A 243 6.72 16.25 11.99
CA GLU A 243 6.42 17.52 11.32
C GLU A 243 5.85 17.31 9.92
N VAL A 244 6.18 16.19 9.26
CA VAL A 244 5.58 15.88 7.96
C VAL A 244 4.11 15.54 8.07
N TYR A 245 3.37 16.06 7.11
CA TYR A 245 1.95 15.84 6.96
C TYR A 245 1.59 14.35 6.97
N TYR A 246 0.48 14.04 7.64
CA TYR A 246 -0.06 12.70 7.69
C TYR A 246 -1.60 12.75 7.62
N PRO A 247 -2.23 12.16 6.58
CA PRO A 247 -3.68 12.23 6.46
C PRO A 247 -4.36 11.33 7.49
N THR A 248 -5.38 11.87 8.17
CA THR A 248 -6.25 11.10 9.06
C THR A 248 -7.63 10.83 8.43
N LYS A 249 -8.07 11.69 7.51
CA LYS A 249 -9.31 11.55 6.73
C LYS A 249 -9.11 10.71 5.47
N PHE A 250 -8.66 9.45 5.63
CA PHE A 250 -8.45 8.55 4.49
C PHE A 250 -9.73 8.39 3.66
N ILE A 251 -9.59 8.35 2.33
CA ILE A 251 -10.66 7.92 1.43
C ILE A 251 -11.08 6.50 1.80
N LEU A 252 -12.39 6.30 1.99
CA LEU A 252 -12.95 5.02 2.39
C LEU A 252 -13.44 4.24 1.17
N PRO A 253 -12.72 3.21 0.72
CA PRO A 253 -13.16 2.43 -0.42
C PRO A 253 -14.48 1.72 -0.09
N PHE A 254 -15.41 1.69 -1.06
CA PHE A 254 -16.63 0.89 -0.92
C PHE A 254 -16.32 -0.61 -0.88
N LEU A 255 -15.37 -1.05 -1.72
CA LEU A 255 -14.94 -2.44 -1.78
C LEU A 255 -13.75 -2.75 -0.87
N SER A 256 -13.54 -4.04 -0.59
CA SER A 256 -12.39 -4.51 0.18
C SER A 256 -11.08 -4.35 -0.61
N ILE A 257 -10.11 -3.65 -0.02
CA ILE A 257 -8.76 -3.48 -0.59
C ILE A 257 -7.72 -4.37 0.11
N VAL A 258 -6.48 -4.43 -0.39
CA VAL A 258 -5.41 -5.30 0.15
C VAL A 258 -5.06 -4.98 1.61
N HIS A 259 -5.01 -3.70 1.95
CA HIS A 259 -4.83 -3.22 3.33
C HIS A 259 -6.02 -2.37 3.77
N ASP A 260 -7.15 -3.05 3.97
CA ASP A 260 -8.41 -2.41 4.34
C ASP A 260 -8.49 -2.15 5.86
N ARG A 261 -7.66 -1.22 6.33
CA ARG A 261 -7.48 -0.82 7.74
C ARG A 261 -6.75 0.51 7.83
N ILE A 262 -6.77 1.14 9.00
CA ILE A 262 -5.86 2.25 9.29
C ILE A 262 -4.43 1.69 9.31
N VAL A 263 -3.54 2.27 8.51
CA VAL A 263 -2.12 1.93 8.50
C VAL A 263 -1.40 3.07 9.17
N LEU A 264 -0.88 2.93 10.38
CA LEU A 264 -0.23 3.98 11.16
C LEU A 264 1.30 3.86 11.04
N GLU A 265 1.96 4.79 10.35
CA GLU A 265 3.42 4.76 10.15
C GLU A 265 4.16 5.18 11.44
N VAL A 266 4.70 4.22 12.17
CA VAL A 266 5.40 4.48 13.44
C VAL A 266 6.86 4.87 13.23
N ARG A 267 7.46 4.40 12.12
CA ARG A 267 8.87 4.56 11.81
C ARG A 267 9.11 4.43 10.30
N ARG A 268 10.01 5.25 9.79
CA ARG A 268 10.55 5.18 8.43
C ARG A 268 12.04 4.82 8.48
N GLY A 269 12.49 3.97 7.56
CA GLY A 269 13.87 3.46 7.55
C GLY A 269 14.15 2.35 8.57
N CYS A 270 15.28 1.66 8.38
CA CYS A 270 15.70 0.50 9.18
C CYS A 270 17.20 0.58 9.53
N GLY A 271 17.54 0.33 10.79
CA GLY A 271 18.94 0.36 11.27
C GLY A 271 19.72 -0.96 11.12
N ARG A 272 19.06 -2.06 10.71
CA ARG A 272 19.64 -3.42 10.79
C ARG A 272 20.66 -3.76 9.69
N GLY A 273 20.61 -3.07 8.54
CA GLY A 273 21.61 -3.19 7.47
C GLY A 273 21.69 -4.54 6.76
N CYS A 274 20.55 -5.18 6.47
CA CYS A 274 20.54 -6.42 5.67
C CYS A 274 21.04 -6.12 4.24
N ARG A 275 22.00 -6.90 3.74
CA ARG A 275 22.78 -6.57 2.53
C ARG A 275 22.02 -6.70 1.21
N PHE A 276 20.90 -7.41 1.21
CA PHE A 276 19.99 -7.53 0.07
C PHE A 276 18.87 -6.49 0.05
N CYS A 277 18.65 -5.76 1.16
CA CYS A 277 17.43 -4.99 1.37
C CYS A 277 17.62 -3.53 0.94
N GLN A 278 17.12 -3.18 -0.25
CA GLN A 278 17.17 -1.81 -0.79
C GLN A 278 16.50 -0.81 0.14
N ALA A 279 15.29 -1.10 0.62
CA ALA A 279 14.58 -0.26 1.58
C ALA A 279 15.37 -0.02 2.88
N GLY A 280 16.19 -0.99 3.31
CA GLY A 280 17.06 -0.87 4.49
C GLY A 280 18.26 0.08 4.30
N ILE A 281 18.56 0.46 3.05
CA ILE A 281 19.63 1.39 2.68
C ILE A 281 19.05 2.75 2.29
N ILE A 282 18.14 2.79 1.32
CA ILE A 282 17.63 4.04 0.70
C ILE A 282 16.78 4.90 1.64
N TYR A 283 16.29 4.35 2.76
CA TYR A 283 15.49 5.11 3.74
C TYR A 283 16.29 5.50 5.00
N ARG A 284 17.62 5.36 5.01
CA ARG A 284 18.44 5.79 6.14
C ARG A 284 18.47 7.32 6.29
N PRO A 285 18.76 7.87 7.46
CA PRO A 285 18.73 7.19 8.78
C PRO A 285 17.29 6.84 9.19
N PRO A 286 17.08 5.87 10.09
CA PRO A 286 15.74 5.59 10.62
C PRO A 286 15.20 6.77 11.44
N ARG A 287 13.91 7.06 11.30
CA ARG A 287 13.19 8.13 12.00
C ARG A 287 11.89 7.59 12.59
N GLU A 288 11.53 8.01 13.79
CA GLU A 288 10.35 7.52 14.53
C GLU A 288 9.39 8.68 14.86
N ARG A 289 8.09 8.38 14.90
CA ARG A 289 7.07 9.29 15.43
C ARG A 289 7.00 9.19 16.96
N SER A 290 6.64 10.28 17.64
CA SER A 290 6.37 10.26 19.07
C SER A 290 5.06 9.51 19.37
N ILE A 291 4.95 8.94 20.58
CA ILE A 291 3.72 8.28 21.02
C ILE A 291 2.54 9.25 20.99
N ASP A 292 2.71 10.48 21.47
CA ASP A 292 1.63 11.49 21.48
C ASP A 292 1.10 11.78 20.08
N SER A 293 1.99 11.97 19.11
CA SER A 293 1.61 12.13 17.70
C SER A 293 0.82 10.92 17.21
N LEU A 294 1.30 9.70 17.48
CA LEU A 294 0.65 8.46 17.07
C LEU A 294 -0.74 8.28 17.70
N LEU A 295 -0.92 8.65 18.97
CA LEU A 295 -2.21 8.59 19.66
C LEU A 295 -3.21 9.59 19.07
N SER A 296 -2.78 10.81 18.73
CA SER A 296 -3.63 11.81 18.08
C SER A 296 -4.06 11.34 16.70
N LEU A 297 -3.09 10.98 15.85
CA LEU A 297 -3.33 10.52 14.49
C LEU A 297 -4.26 9.29 14.46
N ALA A 298 -4.06 8.34 15.38
CA ALA A 298 -4.91 7.17 15.47
C ALA A 298 -6.35 7.52 15.87
N ALA A 299 -6.54 8.40 16.87
CA ALA A 299 -7.87 8.81 17.31
C ALA A 299 -8.63 9.56 16.20
N GLU A 300 -7.97 10.53 15.56
CA GLU A 300 -8.52 11.30 14.44
C GLU A 300 -8.89 10.38 13.27
N ALA A 301 -8.00 9.46 12.89
CA ALA A 301 -8.25 8.55 11.79
C ALA A 301 -9.43 7.62 12.07
N VAL A 302 -9.52 7.08 13.28
CA VAL A 302 -10.65 6.22 13.67
C VAL A 302 -11.97 6.97 13.61
N GLN A 303 -12.01 8.21 14.11
CA GLN A 303 -13.20 9.04 14.06
C GLN A 303 -13.61 9.40 12.63
N ALA A 304 -12.64 9.75 11.77
CA ALA A 304 -12.91 10.15 10.39
C ALA A 304 -13.32 8.99 9.49
N THR A 305 -12.91 7.75 9.80
CA THR A 305 -13.04 6.61 8.87
C THR A 305 -14.00 5.53 9.35
N GLY A 306 -14.20 5.38 10.66
CA GLY A 306 -14.98 4.28 11.22
C GLY A 306 -14.34 2.90 11.00
N TYR A 307 -13.06 2.81 10.66
CA TYR A 307 -12.35 1.54 10.57
C TYR A 307 -12.45 0.74 11.88
N GLU A 308 -12.50 -0.58 11.77
CA GLU A 308 -12.47 -1.52 12.91
C GLU A 308 -11.05 -2.03 13.25
N ASP A 309 -10.11 -1.80 12.34
CA ASP A 309 -8.75 -2.31 12.38
C ASP A 309 -7.73 -1.18 12.23
N LEU A 310 -6.66 -1.25 13.01
CA LEU A 310 -5.47 -0.42 12.89
C LEU A 310 -4.23 -1.32 12.86
N SER A 311 -3.33 -1.11 11.90
CA SER A 311 -2.02 -1.76 11.86
C SER A 311 -0.91 -0.73 12.04
N LEU A 312 0.06 -1.06 12.89
CA LEU A 312 1.32 -0.34 12.89
C LEU A 312 2.07 -0.63 11.57
N SER A 313 2.86 0.32 11.10
CA SER A 313 3.61 0.23 9.85
C SER A 313 5.03 0.75 10.00
N SER A 314 6.00 -0.08 9.63
CA SER A 314 7.40 0.28 9.40
C SER A 314 8.12 -0.92 8.74
N LEU A 315 9.37 -0.73 8.32
CA LEU A 315 10.21 -1.83 7.80
C LEU A 315 10.50 -2.92 8.86
N ASN A 316 10.54 -2.54 10.14
CA ASN A 316 10.54 -3.48 11.26
C ASN A 316 9.93 -2.80 12.50
N VAL A 317 8.67 -3.12 12.82
CA VAL A 317 7.95 -2.49 13.94
C VAL A 317 8.59 -2.85 15.28
N GLY A 318 9.19 -4.05 15.38
CA GLY A 318 9.91 -4.50 16.57
C GLY A 318 11.12 -3.65 16.96
N ASP A 319 11.62 -2.78 16.06
CA ASP A 319 12.72 -1.88 16.37
C ASP A 319 12.28 -0.52 16.93
N TYR A 320 10.97 -0.23 16.95
CA TYR A 320 10.43 1.01 17.52
C TYR A 320 10.75 1.09 19.02
N TYR A 321 11.33 2.22 19.45
CA TYR A 321 11.97 2.33 20.77
C TYR A 321 11.03 2.01 21.94
N GLN A 322 9.80 2.50 21.90
CA GLN A 322 8.79 2.34 22.95
C GLN A 322 7.60 1.49 22.48
N LEU A 323 7.87 0.37 21.80
CA LEU A 323 6.79 -0.42 21.17
C LEU A 323 5.75 -0.90 22.18
N GLU A 324 6.20 -1.33 23.36
CA GLU A 324 5.28 -1.86 24.36
C GLU A 324 4.35 -0.78 24.92
N GLU A 325 4.92 0.36 25.30
CA GLU A 325 4.19 1.53 25.78
C GLU A 325 3.22 2.05 24.72
N LEU A 326 3.63 2.12 23.44
CA LEU A 326 2.77 2.53 22.34
C LEU A 326 1.55 1.62 22.19
N ILE A 327 1.74 0.29 22.22
CA ILE A 327 0.64 -0.68 22.09
C ILE A 327 -0.36 -0.51 23.24
N LEU A 328 0.12 -0.42 24.48
CA LEU A 328 -0.73 -0.25 25.65
C LEU A 328 -1.47 1.10 25.63
N SER A 329 -0.78 2.17 25.24
CA SER A 329 -1.36 3.52 25.12
C SER A 329 -2.43 3.58 24.04
N LEU A 330 -2.19 2.98 22.86
CA LEU A 330 -3.18 2.87 21.80
C LEU A 330 -4.40 2.07 22.25
N LYS A 331 -4.20 0.99 23.00
CA LYS A 331 -5.30 0.19 23.56
C LYS A 331 -6.17 0.98 24.51
N GLY A 332 -5.55 1.72 25.44
CA GLY A 332 -6.29 2.60 26.35
C GLY A 332 -7.05 3.69 25.60
N ARG A 333 -6.37 4.42 24.72
CA ARG A 333 -6.94 5.54 23.97
C ARG A 333 -8.06 5.12 23.02
N LEU A 334 -7.94 3.96 22.38
CA LEU A 334 -8.89 3.49 21.37
C LEU A 334 -9.93 2.49 21.90
N ALA A 335 -9.93 2.19 23.21
CA ALA A 335 -10.90 1.28 23.82
C ALA A 335 -12.37 1.65 23.52
N PRO A 336 -12.80 2.93 23.58
CA PRO A 336 -14.18 3.31 23.26
C PRO A 336 -14.59 2.97 21.83
N PHE A 337 -13.64 3.00 20.90
CA PHE A 337 -13.87 2.73 19.48
C PHE A 337 -13.80 1.24 19.13
N ARG A 338 -13.38 0.38 20.06
CA ARG A 338 -13.29 -1.10 19.87
C ARG A 338 -12.40 -1.48 18.68
N ILE A 339 -11.24 -0.82 18.55
CA ILE A 339 -10.29 -1.05 17.47
C ILE A 339 -9.45 -2.30 17.72
N SER A 340 -9.31 -3.13 16.68
CA SER A 340 -8.37 -4.25 16.68
C SER A 340 -7.00 -3.78 16.19
N LEU A 341 -5.96 -4.02 16.98
CA LEU A 341 -4.59 -3.61 16.67
C LEU A 341 -3.80 -4.78 16.06
N SER A 342 -3.21 -4.62 14.88
CA SER A 342 -2.34 -5.64 14.26
C SER A 342 -0.91 -5.15 14.05
N LEU A 343 0.02 -6.10 13.95
CA LEU A 343 1.40 -5.85 13.53
C LEU A 343 1.64 -6.40 12.12
N PRO A 344 2.55 -5.79 11.34
CA PRO A 344 3.00 -6.33 10.08
C PRO A 344 3.95 -7.53 10.32
N SER A 345 4.59 -8.04 9.27
CA SER A 345 5.66 -9.04 9.42
C SER A 345 6.77 -8.53 10.32
N SER A 346 7.31 -9.40 11.18
CA SER A 346 8.34 -9.01 12.16
C SER A 346 9.63 -9.79 11.95
N ARG A 347 10.76 -9.16 12.32
CA ARG A 347 12.03 -9.86 12.50
C ARG A 347 11.91 -10.86 13.65
N VAL A 348 12.58 -12.01 13.50
CA VAL A 348 12.52 -13.12 14.46
C VAL A 348 12.82 -12.70 15.90
N ASP A 349 13.83 -11.84 16.06
CA ASP A 349 14.42 -11.37 17.31
C ASP A 349 13.68 -10.21 17.97
N THR A 350 12.65 -9.64 17.32
CA THR A 350 11.99 -8.40 17.80
C THR A 350 10.46 -8.51 17.90
N PHE A 351 9.92 -9.74 17.87
CA PHE A 351 8.48 -9.93 18.01
C PHE A 351 8.04 -9.72 19.48
N PRO A 352 7.08 -8.82 19.77
CA PRO A 352 6.70 -8.46 21.14
C PRO A 352 5.78 -9.52 21.77
N LEU A 353 6.38 -10.64 22.20
CA LEU A 353 5.68 -11.79 22.76
C LEU A 353 4.94 -11.50 24.08
N SER A 354 5.37 -10.47 24.83
CA SER A 354 4.73 -9.96 26.06
C SER A 354 3.32 -9.43 25.79
N LEU A 355 3.11 -8.84 24.62
CA LEU A 355 1.88 -8.10 24.27
C LEU A 355 0.99 -8.84 23.29
N GLU A 356 1.19 -10.15 23.11
CA GLU A 356 0.42 -10.95 22.16
C GLU A 356 -1.09 -10.85 22.39
N ARG A 357 -1.51 -10.84 23.67
CA ARG A 357 -2.92 -10.75 24.06
C ARG A 357 -3.57 -9.42 23.67
N GLU A 358 -2.76 -8.38 23.51
CA GLU A 358 -3.22 -7.06 23.06
C GLU A 358 -3.38 -7.02 21.54
N LEU A 359 -2.78 -7.93 20.79
CA LEU A 359 -2.82 -7.90 19.34
C LEU A 359 -4.03 -8.66 18.79
N LYS A 360 -4.50 -8.21 17.62
CA LYS A 360 -5.52 -8.88 16.83
C LYS A 360 -5.07 -10.30 16.54
N ARG A 361 -5.96 -11.25 16.81
CA ARG A 361 -5.75 -12.66 16.46
C ARG A 361 -5.68 -12.80 14.93
N GLY A 362 -4.60 -13.40 14.44
CA GLY A 362 -4.33 -13.60 13.02
C GLY A 362 -3.03 -14.40 12.82
N SER A 363 -2.64 -14.67 11.58
CA SER A 363 -1.36 -15.33 11.33
C SER A 363 -0.19 -14.45 11.76
N VAL A 364 0.79 -15.00 12.49
CA VAL A 364 2.07 -14.34 12.74
C VAL A 364 3.01 -14.64 11.58
N THR A 365 3.74 -13.64 11.10
CA THR A 365 4.70 -13.79 10.00
C THR A 365 6.10 -13.47 10.52
N LEU A 366 7.00 -14.45 10.43
CA LEU A 366 8.42 -14.31 10.74
C LEU A 366 9.23 -14.45 9.45
N ALA A 367 10.26 -13.62 9.31
CA ALA A 367 11.12 -13.62 8.13
C ALA A 367 12.56 -14.07 8.48
N PRO A 368 12.83 -15.39 8.55
CA PRO A 368 14.17 -15.91 8.75
C PRO A 368 15.12 -15.62 7.58
N GLU A 369 14.60 -15.56 6.34
CA GLU A 369 15.29 -15.47 5.04
C GLU A 369 16.21 -16.64 4.70
N ALA A 370 17.06 -17.08 5.63
CA ALA A 370 17.94 -18.22 5.48
C ALA A 370 17.87 -19.11 6.73
N ALA A 371 18.08 -20.42 6.57
CA ALA A 371 18.01 -21.36 7.67
C ALA A 371 19.35 -21.52 8.40
N ARG A 372 20.47 -21.58 7.67
CA ARG A 372 21.81 -21.73 8.25
C ARG A 372 22.38 -20.39 8.72
N GLU A 373 23.11 -20.44 9.82
CA GLU A 373 23.79 -19.25 10.38
C GLU A 373 24.79 -18.65 9.40
N SER A 374 25.59 -19.48 8.74
CA SER A 374 26.57 -19.03 7.75
C SER A 374 25.98 -18.16 6.64
N LEU A 375 24.81 -18.52 6.10
CA LEU A 375 24.16 -17.72 5.07
C LEU A 375 23.50 -16.46 5.66
N ARG A 376 23.07 -16.52 6.92
CA ARG A 376 22.56 -15.36 7.66
C ARG A 376 23.63 -14.32 7.96
N GLU A 377 24.87 -14.74 8.18
CA GLU A 377 26.04 -13.86 8.31
C GLU A 377 26.34 -13.14 6.99
N VAL A 378 26.32 -13.87 5.87
CA VAL A 378 26.48 -13.29 4.52
C VAL A 378 25.48 -12.15 4.29
N ILE A 379 24.20 -12.37 4.60
CA ILE A 379 23.15 -11.35 4.38
C ILE A 379 23.03 -10.31 5.50
N ASN A 380 23.84 -10.41 6.57
CA ASN A 380 23.82 -9.57 7.76
C ASN A 380 22.46 -9.60 8.51
N LYS A 381 21.89 -10.80 8.72
CA LYS A 381 20.61 -11.04 9.41
C LYS A 381 20.73 -12.16 10.45
N VAL A 382 21.50 -11.91 11.50
CA VAL A 382 21.82 -12.90 12.54
C VAL A 382 20.71 -12.98 13.60
N TRP A 383 20.37 -14.20 14.01
CA TRP A 383 19.46 -14.53 15.12
C TRP A 383 19.89 -15.87 15.75
N LYS A 384 19.55 -16.20 16.99
CA LYS A 384 19.91 -17.52 17.55
C LYS A 384 18.84 -18.55 17.26
N ARG A 385 19.23 -19.78 16.90
CA ARG A 385 18.27 -20.84 16.55
C ARG A 385 17.35 -21.17 17.71
N GLU A 386 17.89 -21.22 18.91
CA GLU A 386 17.16 -21.48 20.15
C GLU A 386 16.12 -20.39 20.42
N GLU A 387 16.45 -19.12 20.19
CA GLU A 387 15.51 -18.00 20.34
C GLU A 387 14.39 -18.04 19.30
N PHE A 388 14.72 -18.40 18.05
CA PHE A 388 13.72 -18.62 17.01
C PHE A 388 12.75 -19.73 17.39
N LEU A 389 13.25 -20.89 17.80
CA LEU A 389 12.40 -22.03 18.17
C LEU A 389 11.55 -21.75 19.41
N LYS A 390 12.10 -21.06 20.42
CA LYS A 390 11.33 -20.57 21.58
C LYS A 390 10.20 -19.63 21.15
N THR A 391 10.47 -18.73 20.20
CA THR A 391 9.45 -17.83 19.64
C THR A 391 8.36 -18.62 18.92
N VAL A 392 8.72 -19.64 18.13
CA VAL A 392 7.77 -20.55 17.45
C VAL A 392 6.88 -21.30 18.45
N GLU A 393 7.45 -21.86 19.52
CA GLU A 393 6.71 -22.56 20.58
C GLU A 393 5.78 -21.60 21.34
N ARG A 394 6.24 -20.39 21.62
CA ARG A 394 5.41 -19.38 22.29
C ARG A 394 4.25 -18.93 21.41
N ILE A 395 4.46 -18.70 20.10
CA ILE A 395 3.37 -18.45 19.14
C ILE A 395 2.41 -19.65 19.07
N ALA A 396 2.93 -20.88 19.13
CA ALA A 396 2.11 -22.09 19.15
C ALA A 396 1.17 -22.14 20.35
N SER A 397 1.61 -21.69 21.53
CA SER A 397 0.80 -21.65 22.75
C SER A 397 -0.47 -20.81 22.61
N PHE A 398 -0.45 -19.81 21.72
CA PHE A 398 -1.61 -18.97 21.39
C PHE A 398 -2.50 -19.53 20.27
N ARG A 399 -2.17 -20.72 19.74
CA ARG A 399 -2.88 -21.40 18.64
C ARG A 399 -3.02 -20.55 17.36
N ARG A 400 -2.04 -19.68 17.09
CA ARG A 400 -2.04 -18.82 15.90
C ARG A 400 -1.33 -19.49 14.73
N PRO A 401 -1.82 -19.33 13.49
CA PRO A 401 -1.08 -19.78 12.31
C PRO A 401 0.27 -19.05 12.19
N LEU A 402 1.29 -19.75 11.69
CA LEU A 402 2.63 -19.21 11.46
C LEU A 402 2.95 -19.18 9.95
N LYS A 403 3.49 -18.05 9.49
CA LYS A 403 4.04 -17.89 8.14
C LYS A 403 5.54 -17.62 8.24
N LEU A 404 6.34 -18.33 7.46
CA LEU A 404 7.80 -18.18 7.40
C LEU A 404 8.25 -17.76 6.01
N TYR A 405 9.07 -16.72 5.91
CA TYR A 405 9.61 -16.23 4.64
C TYR A 405 11.08 -16.62 4.48
N PHE A 406 11.39 -17.27 3.35
CA PHE A 406 12.73 -17.65 2.96
C PHE A 406 13.07 -17.06 1.59
N MET A 407 14.34 -16.72 1.42
CA MET A 407 14.92 -16.31 0.15
C MET A 407 15.69 -17.47 -0.46
N LEU A 408 15.70 -17.56 -1.80
CA LEU A 408 16.44 -18.58 -2.56
C LEU A 408 17.41 -17.90 -3.52
N GLY A 409 18.59 -18.50 -3.74
CA GLY A 409 19.61 -17.95 -4.62
C GLY A 409 20.36 -16.76 -4.02
N LEU A 410 20.42 -16.67 -2.69
CA LEU A 410 21.25 -15.65 -2.02
C LEU A 410 22.73 -15.82 -2.40
N PRO A 411 23.52 -14.73 -2.43
CA PRO A 411 24.94 -14.82 -2.74
C PRO A 411 25.69 -15.81 -1.84
N GLY A 412 26.34 -16.81 -2.42
CA GLY A 412 27.07 -17.85 -1.69
C GLY A 412 26.22 -18.98 -1.09
N GLU A 413 24.91 -19.04 -1.41
CA GLU A 413 24.03 -20.14 -1.02
C GLU A 413 24.50 -21.48 -1.60
N LYS A 414 24.58 -22.50 -0.74
CA LYS A 414 24.93 -23.87 -1.09
C LYS A 414 23.73 -24.80 -0.99
N GLU A 415 23.88 -26.02 -1.51
CA GLU A 415 22.82 -27.03 -1.40
C GLU A 415 22.44 -27.32 0.06
N GLU A 416 23.40 -27.34 0.99
CA GLU A 416 23.10 -27.60 2.41
C GLU A 416 22.29 -26.46 3.05
N ASP A 417 22.34 -25.24 2.52
CA ASP A 417 21.48 -24.14 2.97
C ASP A 417 20.02 -24.38 2.56
N VAL A 418 19.79 -24.91 1.37
CA VAL A 418 18.45 -25.28 0.87
C VAL A 418 17.90 -26.49 1.64
N GLN A 419 18.75 -27.49 1.91
CA GLN A 419 18.39 -28.65 2.73
C GLN A 419 18.01 -28.21 4.17
N ALA A 420 18.75 -27.28 4.75
CA ALA A 420 18.46 -26.75 6.08
C ALA A 420 17.10 -26.04 6.19
N ILE A 421 16.56 -25.48 5.10
CA ILE A 421 15.17 -24.96 5.08
C ILE A 421 14.18 -26.10 5.34
N VAL A 422 14.38 -27.26 4.71
CA VAL A 422 13.53 -28.45 4.89
C VAL A 422 13.58 -28.93 6.34
N GLU A 423 14.78 -29.03 6.90
CA GLU A 423 14.99 -29.45 8.29
C GLU A 423 14.32 -28.49 9.27
N LEU A 424 14.55 -27.18 9.10
CA LEU A 424 13.94 -26.15 9.94
C LEU A 424 12.41 -26.16 9.82
N ALA A 425 11.85 -26.34 8.61
CA ALA A 425 10.41 -26.41 8.41
C ALA A 425 9.78 -27.64 9.10
N LYS A 426 10.42 -28.82 8.99
CA LYS A 426 10.01 -30.03 9.70
C LYS A 426 10.06 -29.81 11.20
N GLU A 427 11.13 -29.18 11.68
CA GLU A 427 11.34 -28.89 13.09
C GLU A 427 10.30 -27.92 13.66
N VAL A 428 10.07 -26.79 12.98
CA VAL A 428 9.02 -25.82 13.30
C VAL A 428 7.67 -26.50 13.36
N LYS A 429 7.33 -27.35 12.38
CA LYS A 429 6.03 -28.01 12.35
C LYS A 429 5.82 -29.02 13.48
N ARG A 430 6.89 -29.66 14.00
CA ARG A 430 6.78 -30.50 15.21
C ARG A 430 6.43 -29.69 16.44
N ARG A 431 7.01 -28.49 16.57
CA ARG A 431 6.81 -27.57 17.72
C ARG A 431 5.57 -26.67 17.59
N HIS A 432 5.02 -26.57 16.38
CA HIS A 432 3.92 -25.68 16.05
C HIS A 432 2.74 -26.47 15.45
N PRO A 433 1.84 -27.03 16.28
CA PRO A 433 0.74 -27.87 15.81
C PRO A 433 -0.24 -27.12 14.90
N SER A 434 -0.40 -25.80 15.08
CA SER A 434 -1.23 -24.93 14.24
C SER A 434 -0.76 -24.88 12.78
N ARG A 435 -1.54 -24.23 11.89
CA ARG A 435 -1.21 -24.11 10.47
C ARG A 435 0.14 -23.39 10.27
N VAL A 436 1.04 -24.01 9.51
CA VAL A 436 2.34 -23.43 9.11
C VAL A 436 2.36 -23.29 7.59
N SER A 437 2.83 -22.15 7.10
CA SER A 437 3.06 -21.93 5.68
C SER A 437 4.42 -21.27 5.43
N LEU A 438 5.04 -21.62 4.31
CA LEU A 438 6.31 -21.07 3.85
C LEU A 438 6.08 -20.24 2.58
N SER A 439 6.70 -19.07 2.52
CA SER A 439 6.81 -18.26 1.31
C SER A 439 8.26 -18.28 0.85
N LEU A 440 8.49 -18.67 -0.40
CA LEU A 440 9.80 -18.76 -1.03
C LEU A 440 9.93 -17.64 -2.06
N ALA A 441 10.86 -16.72 -1.85
CA ALA A 441 11.13 -15.61 -2.75
C ALA A 441 12.52 -15.75 -3.38
N PRO A 442 12.65 -15.74 -4.72
CA PRO A 442 13.96 -15.63 -5.36
C PRO A 442 14.67 -14.34 -4.94
N PHE A 443 15.98 -14.41 -4.76
CA PHE A 443 16.81 -13.24 -4.57
C PHE A 443 16.80 -12.38 -5.84
N VAL A 444 16.45 -11.11 -5.71
CA VAL A 444 16.51 -10.11 -6.77
C VAL A 444 17.58 -9.09 -6.37
N PRO A 445 18.72 -9.02 -7.07
CA PRO A 445 19.71 -7.99 -6.79
C PRO A 445 19.16 -6.62 -7.20
N LYS A 446 19.14 -5.68 -6.25
CA LYS A 446 18.60 -4.33 -6.43
C LYS A 446 19.72 -3.29 -6.51
N SER A 447 19.50 -2.23 -7.29
CA SER A 447 20.33 -1.02 -7.24
C SER A 447 20.43 -0.49 -5.81
N HIS A 448 21.54 0.17 -5.47
CA HIS A 448 21.73 0.78 -4.15
C HIS A 448 21.68 -0.20 -2.97
N THR A 449 22.09 -1.46 -3.21
CA THR A 449 22.31 -2.45 -2.15
C THR A 449 23.76 -2.89 -2.14
N PRO A 450 24.30 -3.38 -1.01
CA PRO A 450 25.59 -4.07 -1.00
C PRO A 450 25.66 -5.22 -2.02
N PHE A 451 24.54 -5.89 -2.35
CA PHE A 451 24.53 -6.95 -3.36
C PHE A 451 24.28 -6.50 -4.80
N GLN A 452 24.34 -5.20 -5.12
CA GLN A 452 24.11 -4.71 -6.49
C GLN A 452 25.12 -5.25 -7.54
N TRP A 453 26.31 -5.69 -7.08
CA TRP A 453 27.34 -6.31 -7.91
C TRP A 453 27.17 -7.82 -8.07
N ARG A 454 26.28 -8.45 -7.30
CA ARG A 454 26.00 -9.89 -7.38
C ARG A 454 24.93 -10.16 -8.44
N GLY A 455 25.09 -11.27 -9.15
CA GLY A 455 24.07 -11.79 -10.05
C GLY A 455 22.98 -12.58 -9.31
N GLN A 456 21.79 -12.60 -9.88
CA GLN A 456 20.82 -13.64 -9.57
C GLN A 456 21.34 -14.99 -10.12
N ILE A 457 21.02 -16.09 -9.45
CA ILE A 457 21.30 -17.43 -9.97
C ILE A 457 20.52 -17.69 -11.27
N GLU A 458 20.96 -18.67 -12.05
CA GLU A 458 20.29 -19.04 -13.29
C GLU A 458 18.84 -19.50 -13.04
N LEU A 459 17.95 -19.17 -13.98
CA LEU A 459 16.53 -19.45 -13.87
C LEU A 459 16.23 -20.95 -13.73
N SER A 460 17.02 -21.80 -14.40
CA SER A 460 16.92 -23.26 -14.29
C SER A 460 17.23 -23.76 -12.88
N GLU A 461 18.32 -23.29 -12.29
CA GLU A 461 18.75 -23.62 -10.92
C GLU A 461 17.68 -23.17 -9.91
N LEU A 462 17.12 -21.98 -10.07
CA LEU A 462 16.07 -21.47 -9.20
C LEU A 462 14.80 -22.34 -9.25
N LYS A 463 14.38 -22.76 -10.45
CA LYS A 463 13.24 -23.67 -10.65
C LYS A 463 13.50 -25.03 -10.02
N GLU A 464 14.73 -25.54 -10.13
CA GLU A 464 15.14 -26.80 -9.51
C GLU A 464 15.06 -26.71 -7.98
N LYS A 465 15.62 -25.66 -7.37
CA LYS A 465 15.57 -25.41 -5.92
C LYS A 465 14.13 -25.34 -5.39
N ILE A 466 13.24 -24.61 -6.08
CA ILE A 466 11.82 -24.53 -5.71
C ILE A 466 11.14 -25.90 -5.82
N SER A 467 11.42 -26.66 -6.88
CA SER A 467 10.86 -27.99 -7.10
C SER A 467 11.35 -28.99 -6.06
N TYR A 468 12.63 -28.92 -5.67
CA TYR A 468 13.19 -29.68 -4.57
C TYR A 468 12.47 -29.37 -3.26
N LEU A 469 12.34 -28.10 -2.88
CA LEU A 469 11.67 -27.71 -1.63
C LEU A 469 10.20 -28.15 -1.58
N ARG A 470 9.45 -28.01 -2.69
CA ARG A 470 8.06 -28.49 -2.78
C ARG A 470 7.92 -29.99 -2.60
N ARG A 471 8.90 -30.79 -3.06
CA ARG A 471 8.91 -32.25 -2.89
C ARG A 471 9.36 -32.67 -1.50
N SER A 472 10.32 -31.97 -0.91
CA SER A 472 11.00 -32.34 0.33
C SER A 472 10.29 -31.84 1.60
N ILE A 473 9.51 -30.75 1.51
CA ILE A 473 8.73 -30.21 2.62
C ILE A 473 7.45 -31.05 2.83
N PRO A 474 7.09 -31.42 4.07
CA PRO A 474 5.88 -32.20 4.34
C PRO A 474 4.60 -31.52 3.84
N ARG A 475 3.68 -32.29 3.23
CA ARG A 475 2.38 -31.79 2.70
C ARG A 475 1.50 -31.04 3.71
N ARG A 476 1.71 -31.26 5.02
CA ARG A 476 1.05 -30.54 6.12
C ARG A 476 1.52 -29.09 6.31
N ILE A 477 2.54 -28.67 5.55
CA ILE A 477 3.07 -27.31 5.49
C ILE A 477 2.76 -26.78 4.10
N GLU A 478 2.04 -25.67 4.03
CA GLU A 478 1.73 -25.04 2.75
C GLU A 478 2.97 -24.30 2.22
N VAL A 479 3.38 -24.57 0.99
CA VAL A 479 4.53 -23.90 0.35
C VAL A 479 4.05 -23.05 -0.81
N ARG A 480 4.28 -21.75 -0.71
CA ARG A 480 4.05 -20.78 -1.78
C ARG A 480 5.41 -20.29 -2.28
N ALA A 481 5.56 -20.16 -3.59
CA ALA A 481 6.77 -19.62 -4.19
C ALA A 481 6.40 -18.54 -5.20
N HIS A 482 7.19 -17.48 -5.24
CA HIS A 482 7.08 -16.46 -6.28
C HIS A 482 7.41 -17.07 -7.65
N ASN A 483 6.90 -16.46 -8.71
CA ASN A 483 7.17 -16.90 -10.07
C ASN A 483 8.66 -16.63 -10.42
N PRO A 484 9.46 -17.67 -10.76
CA PRO A 484 10.88 -17.51 -11.06
C PRO A 484 11.16 -16.59 -12.26
N GLU A 485 10.38 -16.72 -13.33
CA GLU A 485 10.50 -15.93 -14.55
C GLU A 485 10.18 -14.46 -14.31
N ALA A 486 9.15 -14.16 -13.51
CA ALA A 486 8.84 -12.79 -13.10
C ALA A 486 9.96 -12.21 -12.22
N SER A 487 10.53 -12.99 -11.31
CA SER A 487 11.66 -12.55 -10.47
C SER A 487 12.94 -12.33 -11.28
N PHE A 488 13.13 -13.07 -12.38
CA PHE A 488 14.19 -12.84 -13.34
C PHE A 488 14.01 -11.51 -14.07
N LEU A 489 12.80 -11.24 -14.57
CA LEU A 489 12.49 -9.96 -15.20
C LEU A 489 12.67 -8.78 -14.23
N GLU A 490 12.27 -8.96 -12.96
CA GLU A 490 12.51 -7.98 -11.91
C GLU A 490 14.00 -7.70 -11.75
N ALA A 491 14.86 -8.72 -11.74
CA ALA A 491 16.32 -8.55 -11.65
C ALA A 491 16.91 -7.81 -12.86
N VAL A 492 16.41 -8.09 -14.08
CA VAL A 492 16.82 -7.39 -15.30
C VAL A 492 16.58 -5.88 -15.17
N PHE A 493 15.36 -5.48 -14.82
CA PHE A 493 15.01 -4.06 -14.72
C PHE A 493 15.60 -3.38 -13.48
N SER A 494 15.68 -4.08 -12.35
CA SER A 494 16.28 -3.54 -11.12
C SER A 494 17.72 -3.09 -11.33
N ARG A 495 18.46 -3.83 -12.17
CA ARG A 495 19.86 -3.55 -12.53
C ARG A 495 20.00 -2.98 -13.95
N GLY A 496 18.89 -2.57 -14.55
CA GLY A 496 18.80 -2.16 -15.93
C GLY A 496 19.44 -0.81 -16.24
N ASP A 497 19.71 -0.58 -17.51
CA ASP A 497 20.10 0.72 -18.07
C ASP A 497 19.09 1.21 -19.12
N ARG A 498 19.32 2.40 -19.68
CA ARG A 498 18.40 3.06 -20.61
C ARG A 498 18.05 2.24 -21.86
N ARG A 499 18.90 1.31 -22.31
CA ARG A 499 18.60 0.44 -23.48
C ARG A 499 17.40 -0.48 -23.24
N LEU A 500 17.05 -0.75 -21.99
CA LEU A 500 15.87 -1.56 -21.66
C LEU A 500 14.55 -0.84 -21.93
N SER A 501 14.56 0.48 -22.16
CA SER A 501 13.36 1.21 -22.56
C SER A 501 12.76 0.62 -23.85
N GLU A 502 13.58 0.30 -24.83
CA GLU A 502 13.11 -0.24 -26.10
C GLU A 502 12.53 -1.65 -25.93
N VAL A 503 13.14 -2.50 -25.09
CA VAL A 503 12.58 -3.82 -24.73
C VAL A 503 11.21 -3.67 -24.08
N LEU A 504 11.09 -2.75 -23.12
CA LEU A 504 9.83 -2.48 -22.43
C LEU A 504 8.74 -2.02 -23.41
N LEU A 505 9.09 -1.15 -24.36
CA LEU A 505 8.19 -0.70 -25.43
C LEU A 505 7.76 -1.86 -26.33
N ARG A 506 8.70 -2.72 -26.75
CA ARG A 506 8.40 -3.89 -27.59
C ARG A 506 7.50 -4.89 -26.87
N ALA A 507 7.81 -5.22 -25.62
CA ALA A 507 7.01 -6.12 -24.80
C ALA A 507 5.57 -5.58 -24.62
N HIS A 508 5.42 -4.29 -24.35
CA HIS A 508 4.11 -3.66 -24.27
C HIS A 508 3.33 -3.77 -25.59
N LYS A 509 3.97 -3.48 -26.73
CA LYS A 509 3.34 -3.61 -28.06
C LYS A 509 2.91 -5.04 -28.39
N LYS A 510 3.61 -6.05 -27.88
CA LYS A 510 3.23 -7.47 -27.97
C LYS A 510 2.08 -7.85 -27.04
N GLY A 511 1.68 -6.96 -26.13
CA GLY A 511 0.56 -7.17 -25.21
C GLY A 511 0.94 -7.62 -23.80
N CYS A 512 2.20 -7.43 -23.38
CA CYS A 512 2.61 -7.55 -21.98
C CYS A 512 2.06 -6.38 -21.17
N LYS A 513 1.42 -6.72 -20.05
CA LYS A 513 0.87 -5.82 -19.03
C LYS A 513 0.49 -6.66 -17.82
N PHE A 514 0.42 -6.03 -16.65
CA PHE A 514 0.17 -6.69 -15.37
C PHE A 514 1.14 -7.85 -15.11
N ASP A 515 2.43 -7.64 -15.37
CA ASP A 515 3.45 -8.70 -15.24
C ASP A 515 3.63 -9.21 -13.80
N GLY A 516 3.14 -8.48 -12.80
CA GLY A 516 3.04 -8.93 -11.41
C GLY A 516 1.89 -9.92 -11.14
N TRP A 517 0.94 -10.07 -12.06
CA TRP A 517 -0.22 -10.95 -11.94
C TRP A 517 0.03 -12.23 -12.74
N ARG A 518 0.00 -13.37 -12.07
CA ARG A 518 0.42 -14.66 -12.64
C ARG A 518 -0.41 -15.05 -13.88
N GLU A 519 -1.69 -14.69 -13.88
CA GLU A 519 -2.66 -14.93 -14.94
C GLU A 519 -2.38 -14.09 -16.21
N GLU A 520 -1.73 -12.94 -16.08
CA GLU A 520 -1.44 -12.03 -17.19
C GLU A 520 0.02 -12.07 -17.63
N PHE A 521 0.91 -12.69 -16.85
CA PHE A 521 2.33 -12.71 -17.10
C PHE A 521 2.71 -13.58 -18.32
N LYS A 522 3.27 -12.95 -19.36
CA LYS A 522 3.59 -13.56 -20.66
C LYS A 522 5.09 -13.61 -20.93
N PHE A 523 5.81 -14.47 -20.22
CA PHE A 523 7.27 -14.58 -20.36
C PHE A 523 7.77 -14.85 -21.80
N PRO A 524 7.11 -15.68 -22.64
CA PRO A 524 7.57 -15.89 -24.02
C PRO A 524 7.64 -14.59 -24.85
N LEU A 525 6.66 -13.69 -24.67
CA LEU A 525 6.64 -12.39 -25.37
C LEU A 525 7.76 -11.46 -24.90
N TRP A 526 8.16 -11.55 -23.63
CA TRP A 526 9.33 -10.86 -23.12
C TRP A 526 10.62 -11.38 -23.77
N GLN A 527 10.77 -12.70 -23.91
CA GLN A 527 11.94 -13.30 -24.57
C GLN A 527 12.04 -12.84 -26.03
N GLU A 528 10.92 -12.82 -26.76
CA GLU A 528 10.87 -12.27 -28.11
C GLU A 528 11.27 -10.79 -28.16
N ALA A 529 10.78 -9.97 -27.23
CA ALA A 529 11.12 -8.54 -27.16
C ALA A 529 12.62 -8.31 -26.92
N PHE A 530 13.26 -9.13 -26.07
CA PHE A 530 14.72 -9.10 -25.86
C PHE A 530 15.48 -9.44 -27.14
N VAL A 531 15.06 -10.51 -27.84
CA VAL A 531 15.67 -10.94 -29.11
C VAL A 531 15.55 -9.87 -30.19
N GLU A 532 14.35 -9.29 -30.38
CA GLU A 532 14.11 -8.22 -31.36
C GLU A 532 14.95 -6.96 -31.09
N CYS A 533 15.23 -6.66 -29.82
CA CYS A 533 16.08 -5.54 -29.44
C CYS A 533 17.58 -5.86 -29.46
N GLY A 534 17.96 -7.12 -29.70
CA GLY A 534 19.36 -7.56 -29.63
C GLY A 534 19.96 -7.42 -28.22
N ILE A 535 19.14 -7.56 -27.17
CA ILE A 535 19.56 -7.40 -25.78
C ILE A 535 19.49 -8.74 -25.07
N ASP A 536 20.63 -9.19 -24.54
CA ASP A 536 20.66 -10.35 -23.64
C ASP A 536 20.18 -9.94 -22.23
N PRO A 537 19.07 -10.50 -21.70
CA PRO A 537 18.63 -10.21 -20.34
C PRO A 537 19.59 -10.72 -19.26
N SER A 538 20.35 -11.79 -19.51
CA SER A 538 21.29 -12.37 -18.54
C SER A 538 22.46 -11.42 -18.24
N PHE A 539 22.84 -10.56 -19.20
CA PHE A 539 23.79 -9.46 -19.00
C PHE A 539 23.43 -8.56 -17.81
N TYR A 540 22.14 -8.37 -17.52
CA TYR A 540 21.65 -7.56 -16.40
C TYR A 540 21.32 -8.40 -15.17
N ALA A 541 20.65 -9.54 -15.34
CA ALA A 541 20.15 -10.33 -14.22
C ALA A 541 21.24 -11.17 -13.53
N THR A 542 22.00 -11.96 -14.28
CA THR A 542 22.87 -13.02 -13.72
C THR A 542 24.35 -12.66 -13.72
N ARG A 543 24.78 -11.67 -14.51
CA ARG A 543 26.16 -11.18 -14.53
C ARG A 543 26.60 -10.62 -13.16
N LYS A 544 27.75 -11.08 -12.67
CA LYS A 544 28.51 -10.42 -11.61
C LYS A 544 29.19 -9.17 -12.19
N ARG A 545 29.03 -8.02 -11.53
CA ARG A 545 29.68 -6.77 -11.93
C ARG A 545 30.95 -6.54 -11.13
N ASP A 546 31.90 -5.88 -11.76
CA ASP A 546 33.13 -5.43 -11.10
C ASP A 546 32.84 -4.19 -10.21
N TYR A 547 33.64 -3.97 -9.16
CA TYR A 547 33.45 -2.81 -8.28
C TYR A 547 33.83 -1.49 -8.97
N GLU A 548 34.78 -1.54 -9.91
CA GLU A 548 35.21 -0.41 -10.71
C GLU A 548 34.23 -0.09 -11.86
N GLU A 549 33.29 -0.98 -12.17
CA GLU A 549 32.22 -0.73 -13.15
C GLU A 549 31.35 0.46 -12.71
N LEU A 550 31.12 1.40 -13.63
CA LEU A 550 30.18 2.50 -13.43
C LEU A 550 28.75 1.97 -13.64
N LEU A 551 27.86 2.25 -12.69
CA LEU A 551 26.50 1.73 -12.70
C LEU A 551 25.53 2.76 -13.29
N PRO A 552 24.44 2.32 -13.95
CA PRO A 552 23.46 3.24 -14.56
C PRO A 552 22.86 4.25 -13.58
N TRP A 553 22.80 3.91 -12.29
CA TRP A 553 22.25 4.73 -11.20
C TRP A 553 23.33 5.44 -10.36
N ASP A 554 24.61 5.44 -10.75
CA ASP A 554 25.70 6.09 -9.97
C ASP A 554 25.56 7.63 -9.87
N HIS A 555 24.70 8.22 -10.70
CA HIS A 555 24.32 9.63 -10.67
C HIS A 555 23.25 9.96 -9.61
N ILE A 556 22.67 8.94 -8.95
CA ILE A 556 21.71 9.10 -7.86
C ILE A 556 22.41 8.98 -6.51
N ASP A 557 22.34 10.03 -5.69
CA ASP A 557 22.92 10.05 -4.36
C ASP A 557 21.86 9.67 -3.30
N ILE A 558 22.07 8.51 -2.68
CA ILE A 558 21.23 7.95 -1.62
C ILE A 558 21.74 8.33 -0.22
N GLY A 559 22.69 9.24 -0.09
CA GLY A 559 23.33 9.60 1.16
C GLY A 559 24.18 8.48 1.76
N MET A 560 24.57 7.47 0.97
CA MET A 560 25.51 6.40 1.33
C MET A 560 26.55 6.28 0.22
N SER A 561 27.83 6.18 0.57
CA SER A 561 28.91 6.11 -0.41
C SER A 561 28.97 4.75 -1.12
N LYS A 562 29.50 4.73 -2.36
CA LYS A 562 29.71 3.49 -3.12
C LYS A 562 30.70 2.59 -2.38
N GLU A 563 31.71 3.17 -1.75
CA GLU A 563 32.74 2.51 -0.96
C GLU A 563 32.14 1.77 0.23
N PHE A 564 31.17 2.37 0.93
CA PHE A 564 30.45 1.70 2.03
C PHE A 564 29.71 0.45 1.53
N LEU A 565 29.02 0.54 0.39
CA LEU A 565 28.31 -0.61 -0.19
C LEU A 565 29.28 -1.72 -0.62
N ILE A 566 30.44 -1.37 -1.20
CA ILE A 566 31.51 -2.31 -1.56
C ILE A 566 32.07 -3.00 -0.31
N GLU A 567 32.35 -2.22 0.75
CA GLU A 567 32.86 -2.76 2.02
C GLU A 567 31.88 -3.78 2.62
N GLU A 568 30.57 -3.50 2.57
CA GLU A 568 29.56 -4.45 3.02
C GLU A 568 29.51 -5.73 2.19
N ASP A 569 29.68 -5.67 0.86
CA ASP A 569 29.75 -6.88 0.03
C ASP A 569 31.04 -7.70 0.28
N LYS A 570 32.15 -7.02 0.55
CA LYS A 570 33.42 -7.67 0.95
C LYS A 570 33.25 -8.40 2.29
N LYS A 571 32.64 -7.75 3.29
CA LYS A 571 32.30 -8.39 4.58
C LYS A 571 31.36 -9.58 4.40
N ALA A 572 30.42 -9.53 3.47
CA ALA A 572 29.56 -10.67 3.14
C ALA A 572 30.37 -11.89 2.69
N SER A 573 31.38 -11.67 1.83
CA SER A 573 32.29 -12.73 1.34
C SER A 573 33.12 -13.34 2.47
N GLN A 574 33.43 -12.55 3.50
CA GLN A 574 34.18 -12.96 4.69
C GLN A 574 33.27 -13.48 5.82
N LYS A 575 31.94 -13.51 5.61
CA LYS A 575 30.91 -13.82 6.63
C LYS A 575 31.02 -12.94 7.88
N MET A 576 31.51 -11.72 7.74
CA MET A 576 31.55 -10.74 8.81
C MET A 576 30.22 -10.03 8.93
N THR A 577 29.79 -9.76 10.16
CA THR A 577 28.52 -9.07 10.44
C THR A 577 28.77 -7.79 11.20
N ASN A 578 27.93 -6.78 10.93
CA ASN A 578 27.99 -5.50 11.62
C ASN A 578 26.88 -5.37 12.67
N GLN A 579 26.11 -6.44 12.90
CA GLN A 579 25.06 -6.45 13.93
C GLN A 579 25.71 -6.46 15.32
N ARG A 580 26.15 -5.30 15.79
CA ARG A 580 26.52 -5.07 17.18
C ARG A 580 25.24 -5.04 18.01
N ASN A 581 24.76 -6.22 18.41
CA ASN A 581 23.55 -6.36 19.21
C ASN A 581 23.59 -5.53 20.52
N GLY A 582 24.78 -5.12 21.01
CA GLY A 582 24.93 -4.31 22.21
C GLY A 582 25.13 -2.79 22.02
N GLU A 583 25.42 -2.28 20.82
CA GLU A 583 25.63 -0.83 20.65
C GLU A 583 24.35 -0.06 20.39
N MET A 584 23.37 -0.65 19.70
CA MET A 584 22.03 -0.05 19.65
C MET A 584 21.41 0.07 21.03
N GLU A 585 21.73 -0.83 21.96
CA GLU A 585 21.26 -0.77 23.35
C GLU A 585 21.93 0.37 24.10
N LYS A 586 23.24 0.60 23.88
CA LYS A 586 23.96 1.77 24.39
C LYS A 586 23.48 3.10 23.79
N VAL A 587 23.21 3.15 22.49
CA VAL A 587 22.63 4.33 21.81
C VAL A 587 21.21 4.56 22.31
N ARG A 588 20.40 3.51 22.48
CA ARG A 588 19.07 3.56 23.11
C ARG A 588 19.15 4.12 24.53
N GLU A 589 20.16 3.76 25.29
CA GLU A 589 20.38 4.25 26.66
C GLU A 589 20.94 5.68 26.71
N GLU A 590 21.80 6.07 25.77
CA GLU A 590 22.26 7.46 25.61
C GLU A 590 21.15 8.39 25.09
N GLU A 591 20.32 7.96 24.14
CA GLU A 591 19.15 8.72 23.71
C GLU A 591 18.09 8.79 24.81
N ARG A 592 17.89 7.72 25.59
CA ARG A 592 17.05 7.73 26.81
C ARG A 592 17.53 8.83 27.76
N ARG A 593 18.83 8.85 28.08
CA ARG A 593 19.44 9.87 28.95
C ARG A 593 19.36 11.27 28.37
N ARG A 594 19.48 11.43 27.05
CA ARG A 594 19.34 12.73 26.37
C ARG A 594 17.91 13.25 26.43
N ARG A 595 16.90 12.41 26.19
CA ARG A 595 15.48 12.80 26.21
C ARG A 595 14.91 12.95 27.62
N GLU A 596 15.34 12.13 28.57
CA GLU A 596 15.03 12.31 30.00
C GLU A 596 15.56 13.66 30.54
N LYS A 597 16.75 14.11 30.10
CA LYS A 597 17.28 15.45 30.40
C LYS A 597 16.50 16.60 29.75
N VAL A 598 15.90 16.37 28.58
CA VAL A 598 15.05 17.38 27.93
C VAL A 598 13.70 17.48 28.65
N ASN A 599 13.09 16.35 29.06
CA ASN A 599 11.84 16.36 29.80
C ASN A 599 11.97 16.89 31.24
N SER A 600 13.11 16.70 31.91
CA SER A 600 13.34 17.29 33.25
C SER A 600 13.37 18.82 33.23
N ASN A 601 13.67 19.44 32.08
CA ASN A 601 13.67 20.90 31.91
C ASN A 601 12.28 21.44 31.55
N THR A 602 11.40 20.64 30.96
CA THR A 602 10.02 21.04 30.62
C THR A 602 9.05 20.89 31.80
N VAL A 603 9.28 19.94 32.71
CA VAL A 603 8.40 19.67 33.87
C VAL A 603 8.52 20.73 34.98
N ASN A 604 9.58 21.56 34.97
CA ASN A 604 9.75 22.65 35.96
C ASN A 604 9.01 23.96 35.61
N LEU A 605 8.30 24.02 34.49
CA LEU A 605 7.55 25.22 34.07
C LEU A 605 6.01 25.07 34.14
N SER A 606 5.47 23.87 34.36
CA SER A 606 4.01 23.62 34.43
C SER A 606 3.45 23.44 35.85
N ASN A 607 4.28 23.31 36.88
CA ASN A 607 3.84 23.02 38.26
C ASN A 607 3.57 24.24 39.15
N ARG A 608 3.31 25.43 38.60
CA ARG A 608 3.00 26.64 39.39
C ARG A 608 1.56 27.14 39.36
N GLN A 609 0.65 26.47 38.67
CA GLN A 609 -0.76 26.87 38.67
C GLN A 609 -1.69 25.66 38.64
N THR A 610 -1.95 25.08 39.81
CA THR A 610 -3.24 24.52 40.24
C THR A 610 -3.06 23.94 41.63
N ASP A 611 -3.15 24.81 42.63
CA ASP A 611 -3.21 24.38 44.02
C ASP A 611 -4.39 25.11 44.66
N ARG A 612 -5.51 24.39 44.87
CA ARG A 612 -6.54 24.66 45.89
C ARG A 612 -7.71 23.67 45.81
N ARG A 613 -7.79 22.86 46.88
CA ARG A 613 -8.98 22.24 47.54
C ARG A 613 -9.61 21.05 46.79
N THR A 614 -9.82 19.87 47.38
CA THR A 614 -10.32 19.56 48.74
C THR A 614 -9.78 18.25 49.32
N ASP A 615 -9.66 18.25 50.65
CA ASP A 615 -9.31 17.14 51.53
C ASP A 615 -10.28 15.94 51.52
N GLY A 616 -9.71 14.77 51.83
CA GLY A 616 -10.28 13.87 52.84
C GLY A 616 -11.01 12.61 52.36
N GLN A 617 -10.29 11.49 52.27
CA GLN A 617 -10.53 10.31 53.14
C GLN A 617 -9.57 9.15 52.83
N THR A 618 -8.96 8.66 53.91
CA THR A 618 -8.07 7.49 54.01
C THR A 618 -8.82 6.18 53.80
N GLY A 619 -8.24 5.23 53.05
CA GLY A 619 -8.78 3.87 53.01
C GLY A 619 -8.03 2.86 52.12
N ARG A 620 -7.08 2.13 52.74
CA ARG A 620 -6.67 0.73 52.49
C ARG A 620 -6.18 0.31 51.10
N ARG A 621 -4.92 -0.13 51.08
CA ARG A 621 -4.30 -1.02 50.09
C ARG A 621 -5.18 -2.27 49.89
N ALA A 622 -5.54 -2.55 48.65
CA ALA A 622 -6.13 -3.82 48.24
C ALA A 622 -5.40 -4.32 46.99
N ASP A 623 -5.12 -5.62 47.01
CA ASP A 623 -4.25 -6.35 46.12
C ASP A 623 -4.59 -6.23 44.63
N GLY A 624 -3.53 -6.35 43.83
CA GLY A 624 -3.59 -6.43 42.39
C GLY A 624 -4.48 -7.58 41.91
N GLN A 625 -5.63 -7.22 41.35
CA GLN A 625 -6.32 -8.04 40.36
C GLN A 625 -6.20 -7.33 39.02
N THR A 626 -5.31 -7.85 38.18
CA THR A 626 -5.25 -7.55 36.75
C THR A 626 -6.61 -7.83 36.12
N SER A 627 -7.33 -6.75 35.84
CA SER A 627 -8.61 -6.74 35.13
C SER A 627 -8.49 -7.50 33.81
N LYS A 628 -9.36 -8.49 33.62
CA LYS A 628 -9.57 -9.17 32.35
C LYS A 628 -10.16 -8.17 31.36
N THR A 629 -9.37 -7.62 30.45
CA THR A 629 -9.87 -6.87 29.28
C THR A 629 -10.44 -7.83 28.23
N THR A 630 -11.44 -8.62 28.61
CA THR A 630 -12.36 -9.20 27.64
C THR A 630 -13.38 -8.12 27.31
N THR A 631 -13.36 -7.61 26.07
CA THR A 631 -14.44 -6.76 25.55
C THR A 631 -15.75 -7.50 25.68
N HIS A 632 -16.53 -7.19 26.72
CA HIS A 632 -17.83 -7.81 26.92
C HIS A 632 -18.74 -7.44 25.74
N PRO A 633 -19.48 -8.40 25.17
CA PRO A 633 -20.39 -8.13 24.06
C PRO A 633 -21.44 -7.12 24.51
N LEU A 634 -21.63 -6.09 23.70
CA LEU A 634 -22.66 -5.09 23.93
C LEU A 634 -24.02 -5.75 23.69
N ARG A 635 -24.76 -6.01 24.78
CA ARG A 635 -26.06 -6.68 24.73
C ARG A 635 -27.11 -5.77 24.10
N SER A 636 -27.96 -6.36 23.27
CA SER A 636 -29.06 -5.65 22.61
C SER A 636 -30.12 -5.23 23.62
N LYS A 637 -30.43 -3.93 23.69
CA LYS A 637 -31.53 -3.34 24.47
C LYS A 637 -32.68 -2.88 23.59
N GLN A 638 -32.38 -2.46 22.37
CA GLN A 638 -33.35 -1.93 21.41
C GLN A 638 -33.06 -2.47 20.02
N LYS A 639 -34.09 -2.66 19.21
CA LYS A 639 -33.98 -2.98 17.78
C LYS A 639 -34.74 -1.92 16.99
N ILE A 640 -34.09 -1.33 16.00
CA ILE A 640 -34.70 -0.34 15.10
C ILE A 640 -34.60 -0.88 13.68
N ARG A 641 -35.72 -0.84 12.97
CA ARG A 641 -35.79 -1.10 11.54
C ARG A 641 -35.64 0.21 10.81
N ILE A 642 -34.70 0.28 9.88
CA ILE A 642 -34.56 1.39 8.95
C ILE A 642 -35.04 0.98 7.57
N LYS A 643 -35.63 1.94 6.85
CA LYS A 643 -35.90 1.87 5.41
C LYS A 643 -34.96 2.83 4.72
N PHE A 644 -34.25 2.38 3.70
CA PHE A 644 -33.29 3.21 2.97
C PHE A 644 -33.45 3.06 1.46
N SER A 645 -33.00 4.07 0.72
CA SER A 645 -32.91 4.04 -0.75
C SER A 645 -31.48 3.92 -1.22
N LYS A 646 -31.32 3.37 -2.43
CA LYS A 646 -30.07 3.17 -3.15
C LYS A 646 -30.16 3.80 -4.54
N GLY A 647 -29.36 4.84 -4.78
CA GLY A 647 -29.36 5.68 -5.97
C GLY A 647 -28.36 5.25 -7.04
N GLU A 648 -28.26 6.08 -8.08
CA GLU A 648 -27.44 5.84 -9.27
C GLU A 648 -25.94 5.79 -8.96
N GLU A 649 -25.52 6.58 -7.99
CA GLU A 649 -24.13 6.82 -7.61
C GLU A 649 -23.49 5.60 -6.94
N ILE A 650 -24.29 4.67 -6.43
CA ILE A 650 -23.81 3.55 -5.60
C ILE A 650 -24.42 2.20 -5.99
N LYS A 651 -25.26 2.14 -7.04
CA LYS A 651 -25.92 0.90 -7.49
C LYS A 651 -24.97 -0.24 -7.86
N TYR A 652 -23.71 0.06 -8.12
CA TYR A 652 -22.66 -0.89 -8.51
C TYR A 652 -21.78 -1.38 -7.35
N ILE A 653 -22.14 -1.11 -6.09
CA ILE A 653 -21.50 -1.78 -4.95
C ILE A 653 -22.23 -3.09 -4.63
N SER A 654 -21.49 -4.12 -4.22
CA SER A 654 -22.10 -5.40 -3.83
C SER A 654 -22.82 -5.29 -2.49
N HIS A 655 -23.64 -6.29 -2.15
CA HIS A 655 -24.26 -6.35 -0.82
C HIS A 655 -23.22 -6.36 0.32
N LEU A 656 -22.09 -7.07 0.16
CA LEU A 656 -21.03 -7.11 1.17
C LEU A 656 -20.36 -5.74 1.34
N ASP A 657 -20.22 -4.99 0.26
CA ASP A 657 -19.69 -3.62 0.28
C ASP A 657 -20.69 -2.66 0.95
N MET A 658 -21.99 -2.85 0.71
CA MET A 658 -23.04 -2.09 1.41
C MET A 658 -23.00 -2.33 2.92
N VAL A 659 -22.90 -3.59 3.36
CA VAL A 659 -22.77 -3.93 4.79
C VAL A 659 -21.58 -3.18 5.41
N ARG A 660 -20.43 -3.17 4.72
CA ARG A 660 -19.22 -2.46 5.15
C ARG A 660 -19.43 -0.95 5.24
N VAL A 661 -20.07 -0.35 4.24
CA VAL A 661 -20.40 1.08 4.23
C VAL A 661 -21.26 1.44 5.43
N PHE A 662 -22.32 0.66 5.72
CA PHE A 662 -23.17 0.88 6.88
C PHE A 662 -22.40 0.70 8.19
N THR A 663 -21.60 -0.34 8.36
CA THR A 663 -20.76 -0.54 9.55
C THR A 663 -19.85 0.66 9.81
N ARG A 664 -19.13 1.15 8.79
CA ARG A 664 -18.27 2.33 8.94
C ARG A 664 -19.06 3.60 9.24
N THR A 665 -20.22 3.76 8.59
CA THR A 665 -21.14 4.89 8.83
C THR A 665 -21.61 4.91 10.28
N MET A 666 -22.03 3.76 10.83
CA MET A 666 -22.49 3.65 12.22
C MET A 666 -21.39 4.05 13.21
N ARG A 667 -20.15 3.66 12.91
CA ARG A 667 -18.98 3.96 13.73
C ARG A 667 -18.58 5.42 13.67
N ARG A 668 -18.57 6.04 12.47
CA ARG A 668 -18.34 7.48 12.28
C ARG A 668 -19.42 8.31 12.95
N ALA A 669 -20.67 7.87 12.82
CA ALA A 669 -21.81 8.46 13.50
C ALA A 669 -21.77 8.26 15.03
N ASN A 670 -20.80 7.52 15.60
CA ASN A 670 -20.68 7.21 17.04
C ASN A 670 -21.96 6.62 17.65
N LEU A 671 -22.54 5.61 16.99
CA LEU A 671 -23.76 4.95 17.43
C LEU A 671 -23.45 3.70 18.30
N PRO A 672 -24.16 3.48 19.42
CA PRO A 672 -23.95 2.35 20.33
C PRO A 672 -24.57 1.05 19.78
N VAL A 673 -24.03 0.55 18.65
CA VAL A 673 -24.51 -0.68 18.01
C VAL A 673 -24.09 -1.91 18.85
N ALA A 674 -25.07 -2.75 19.16
CA ALA A 674 -24.88 -4.01 19.87
C ALA A 674 -23.99 -4.96 19.07
N THR A 675 -23.31 -5.90 19.75
CA THR A 675 -22.38 -6.80 19.09
C THR A 675 -22.68 -8.28 19.34
N THR A 676 -22.24 -9.11 18.40
CA THR A 676 -22.32 -10.56 18.51
C THR A 676 -21.40 -11.10 19.60
N CYS A 677 -21.84 -12.15 20.29
CA CYS A 677 -21.00 -12.95 21.17
C CYS A 677 -20.17 -13.93 20.31
N GLY A 678 -18.85 -13.84 20.33
CA GLY A 678 -17.97 -14.74 19.57
C GLY A 678 -16.51 -14.27 19.51
N PHE A 679 -15.65 -15.04 18.85
CA PHE A 679 -14.22 -14.73 18.71
C PHE A 679 -13.95 -13.44 17.91
N VAL A 680 -14.88 -13.03 17.05
CA VAL A 680 -14.88 -11.74 16.35
C VAL A 680 -16.19 -11.04 16.68
N SER A 681 -16.09 -9.92 17.39
CA SER A 681 -17.24 -9.08 17.73
C SER A 681 -17.67 -8.31 16.48
N ARG A 682 -18.86 -8.60 15.96
CA ARG A 682 -19.45 -7.89 14.82
C ARG A 682 -20.66 -7.11 15.27
N GLU A 683 -20.85 -5.95 14.66
CA GLU A 683 -22.05 -5.14 14.85
C GLU A 683 -23.29 -5.91 14.35
N LYS A 684 -24.36 -5.89 15.15
CA LYS A 684 -25.59 -6.60 14.86
C LYS A 684 -26.47 -5.79 13.89
N ILE A 685 -26.19 -5.97 12.61
CA ILE A 685 -26.95 -5.39 11.50
C ILE A 685 -27.42 -6.54 10.61
N SER A 686 -28.72 -6.58 10.30
CA SER A 686 -29.32 -7.56 9.41
C SER A 686 -30.07 -6.84 8.30
N PHE A 687 -29.78 -7.16 7.04
CA PHE A 687 -30.40 -6.51 5.89
C PHE A 687 -31.54 -7.36 5.32
N SER A 688 -32.41 -6.72 4.51
CA SER A 688 -33.36 -7.39 3.62
C SER A 688 -32.64 -8.18 2.51
N PRO A 689 -33.33 -9.08 1.79
CA PRO A 689 -32.75 -9.80 0.66
C PRO A 689 -32.06 -8.81 -0.30
N PRO A 690 -30.81 -9.07 -0.70
CA PRO A 690 -30.07 -8.12 -1.54
C PRO A 690 -30.66 -8.08 -2.96
N LEU A 691 -30.73 -6.88 -3.53
CA LEU A 691 -31.02 -6.71 -4.95
C LEU A 691 -29.79 -7.03 -5.80
N SER A 692 -30.03 -7.39 -7.06
CA SER A 692 -28.98 -7.58 -8.06
C SER A 692 -28.13 -6.31 -8.22
N LEU A 693 -26.84 -6.51 -8.51
CA LEU A 693 -25.90 -5.42 -8.77
C LEU A 693 -26.37 -4.57 -9.95
N GLY A 694 -26.25 -3.25 -9.84
CA GLY A 694 -26.68 -2.31 -10.89
C GLY A 694 -28.14 -1.85 -10.80
N LEU A 695 -28.94 -2.41 -9.88
CA LEU A 695 -30.30 -1.92 -9.62
C LEU A 695 -30.29 -0.79 -8.60
N THR A 696 -31.08 0.26 -8.83
CA THR A 696 -31.45 1.24 -7.81
C THR A 696 -32.61 0.71 -6.96
N SER A 697 -32.84 1.32 -5.79
CA SER A 697 -33.96 0.97 -4.93
C SER A 697 -34.54 2.19 -4.25
N GLN A 698 -35.88 2.25 -4.20
CA GLN A 698 -36.60 3.22 -3.39
C GLN A 698 -36.76 2.78 -1.94
N SER A 699 -36.74 1.47 -1.67
CA SER A 699 -37.02 0.90 -0.35
C SER A 699 -36.31 -0.45 -0.15
N GLU A 700 -35.17 -0.43 0.55
CA GLU A 700 -34.54 -1.58 1.17
C GLU A 700 -34.62 -1.43 2.69
N TYR A 701 -34.48 -2.53 3.44
CA TYR A 701 -34.64 -2.51 4.90
C TYR A 701 -33.42 -3.07 5.61
N ALA A 702 -33.12 -2.53 6.79
CA ALA A 702 -32.15 -3.12 7.70
C ALA A 702 -32.64 -3.04 9.15
N ASP A 703 -32.43 -4.12 9.88
CA ASP A 703 -32.65 -4.23 11.31
C ASP A 703 -31.32 -4.01 12.03
N ILE A 704 -31.26 -3.02 12.92
CA ILE A 704 -30.07 -2.69 13.70
C ILE A 704 -30.40 -2.89 15.19
N GLU A 705 -29.57 -3.65 15.89
CA GLU A 705 -29.67 -3.81 17.33
C GLU A 705 -28.70 -2.86 18.04
N PHE A 706 -29.20 -2.11 19.03
CA PHE A 706 -28.43 -1.14 19.81
C PHE A 706 -28.28 -1.60 21.25
N SER A 707 -27.14 -1.27 21.85
CA SER A 707 -26.85 -1.54 23.25
C SER A 707 -27.34 -0.47 24.22
N ASP A 708 -27.84 0.62 23.67
CA ASP A 708 -28.54 1.66 24.40
C ASP A 708 -29.76 2.16 23.63
N PHE A 709 -30.64 2.91 24.31
CA PHE A 709 -31.82 3.47 23.68
C PHE A 709 -31.47 4.68 22.82
N ILE A 710 -31.95 4.68 21.58
CA ILE A 710 -31.77 5.74 20.61
C ILE A 710 -33.15 6.16 20.09
N ASN A 711 -33.34 7.47 19.95
CA ASN A 711 -34.50 8.03 19.28
C ASN A 711 -34.38 7.78 17.76
N PRO A 712 -35.39 7.16 17.10
CA PRO A 712 -35.31 6.82 15.68
C PRO A 712 -35.10 8.01 14.73
N GLU A 713 -35.68 9.18 15.04
CA GLU A 713 -35.48 10.38 14.23
C GLU A 713 -34.04 10.90 14.35
N LYS A 714 -33.48 10.90 15.56
CA LYS A 714 -32.05 11.22 15.76
C LYS A 714 -31.12 10.23 15.06
N LEU A 715 -31.47 8.93 15.05
CA LEU A 715 -30.73 7.91 14.31
C LEU A 715 -30.72 8.24 12.81
N LYS A 716 -31.89 8.52 12.23
CA LYS A 716 -32.05 8.85 10.82
C LYS A 716 -31.20 10.06 10.42
N VAL A 717 -31.22 11.13 11.22
CA VAL A 717 -30.41 12.34 10.97
C VAL A 717 -28.92 12.00 10.96
N ARG A 718 -28.41 11.38 12.04
CA ARG A 718 -26.98 11.04 12.18
C ARG A 718 -26.49 10.10 11.08
N LEU A 719 -27.32 9.15 10.64
CA LEU A 719 -26.95 8.26 9.54
C LEU A 719 -26.87 9.01 8.22
N ASN A 720 -27.85 9.86 7.91
CA ASN A 720 -27.86 10.60 6.65
C ASN A 720 -26.75 11.65 6.55
N GLU A 721 -26.22 12.15 7.67
CA GLU A 721 -25.04 13.01 7.69
C GLU A 721 -23.75 12.27 7.32
N GLU A 722 -23.69 10.96 7.60
CA GLU A 722 -22.47 10.16 7.46
C GLU A 722 -22.50 9.21 6.24
N LEU A 723 -23.68 8.92 5.69
CA LEU A 723 -23.85 8.05 4.52
C LEU A 723 -23.25 8.68 3.24
N PRO A 724 -22.71 7.84 2.32
CA PRO A 724 -22.25 8.34 1.03
C PRO A 724 -23.41 8.78 0.14
N SER A 725 -23.08 9.58 -0.88
CA SER A 725 -24.03 9.92 -1.94
C SER A 725 -24.65 8.66 -2.57
N GLY A 726 -25.94 8.72 -2.85
CA GLY A 726 -26.73 7.58 -3.34
C GLY A 726 -27.31 6.68 -2.25
N LEU A 727 -26.94 6.82 -0.96
CA LEU A 727 -27.65 6.13 0.13
C LEU A 727 -28.40 7.12 1.02
N ARG A 728 -29.64 6.80 1.37
CA ARG A 728 -30.43 7.63 2.29
C ARG A 728 -31.41 6.81 3.11
N VAL A 729 -31.38 6.98 4.43
CA VAL A 729 -32.40 6.47 5.35
C VAL A 729 -33.64 7.36 5.27
N LYS A 730 -34.77 6.75 4.90
CA LYS A 730 -36.08 7.42 4.75
C LYS A 730 -36.90 7.34 6.04
N GLU A 731 -36.97 6.16 6.65
CA GLU A 731 -37.78 5.88 7.83
C GLU A 731 -36.96 5.07 8.85
N ALA A 732 -37.27 5.22 10.14
CA ALA A 732 -36.67 4.47 11.23
C ALA A 732 -37.73 4.21 12.31
N GLU A 733 -37.95 2.94 12.67
CA GLU A 733 -39.00 2.54 13.61
C GLU A 733 -38.48 1.52 14.63
N ILE A 734 -38.91 1.68 15.89
CA ILE A 734 -38.58 0.71 16.95
C ILE A 734 -39.43 -0.54 16.72
N ILE A 735 -38.78 -1.71 16.70
CA ILE A 735 -39.44 -3.00 16.58
C ILE A 735 -39.10 -3.90 17.78
N PRO A 736 -39.94 -4.90 18.12
CA PRO A 736 -39.61 -5.86 19.16
C PRO A 736 -38.26 -6.56 18.91
N LEU A 737 -37.46 -6.78 19.97
CA LEU A 737 -36.17 -7.48 19.87
C LEU A 737 -36.31 -8.89 19.26
N LYS A 738 -37.43 -9.58 19.54
CA LYS A 738 -37.74 -10.93 19.05
C LYS A 738 -38.54 -10.96 17.74
N SER A 739 -38.61 -9.85 17.01
CA SER A 739 -39.26 -9.82 15.69
C SER A 739 -38.64 -10.82 14.73
N LYS A 740 -39.46 -11.40 13.84
CA LYS A 740 -39.01 -12.26 12.74
C LYS A 740 -37.94 -11.54 11.90
N SER A 741 -37.01 -12.31 11.34
CA SER A 741 -35.95 -11.75 10.48
C SER A 741 -36.56 -11.11 9.23
N LEU A 742 -35.86 -10.13 8.66
CA LEU A 742 -36.26 -9.51 7.39
C LEU A 742 -36.43 -10.57 6.29
N MET A 743 -35.54 -11.56 6.21
CA MET A 743 -35.65 -12.68 5.26
C MET A 743 -36.96 -13.46 5.38
N ALA A 744 -37.46 -13.65 6.61
CA ALA A 744 -38.70 -14.39 6.86
C ALA A 744 -39.96 -13.54 6.76
N THR A 745 -39.82 -12.21 6.69
CA THR A 745 -40.95 -11.27 6.69
C THR A 745 -41.17 -10.64 5.32
N PHE A 746 -40.11 -10.54 4.50
CA PHE A 746 -40.17 -9.96 3.17
C PHE A 746 -40.90 -10.89 2.20
N ASN A 747 -42.07 -10.48 1.70
CA ASN A 747 -42.95 -11.31 0.88
C ASN A 747 -43.37 -10.66 -0.46
N CYS A 748 -42.95 -9.42 -0.73
CA CYS A 748 -43.30 -8.68 -1.94
C CYS A 748 -42.13 -7.81 -2.40
N ALA A 749 -41.90 -7.74 -3.72
CA ALA A 749 -40.99 -6.80 -4.36
C ALA A 749 -41.72 -6.15 -5.54
N GLU A 750 -41.63 -4.83 -5.64
CA GLU A 750 -42.18 -4.05 -6.76
C GLU A 750 -41.01 -3.52 -7.60
N TYR A 751 -41.11 -3.68 -8.92
CA TYR A 751 -40.07 -3.28 -9.86
C TYR A 751 -40.62 -2.19 -10.80
N GLU A 752 -39.92 -1.05 -10.87
CA GLU A 752 -40.11 -0.06 -11.92
C GLU A 752 -39.02 -0.26 -12.99
N VAL A 753 -39.42 -0.55 -14.23
CA VAL A 753 -38.50 -0.70 -15.36
C VAL A 753 -38.75 0.42 -16.36
N ARG A 754 -37.72 1.21 -16.64
CA ARG A 754 -37.75 2.24 -17.69
C ARG A 754 -37.20 1.64 -18.98
N LEU A 755 -38.02 1.68 -20.01
CA LEU A 755 -37.72 1.10 -21.31
C LEU A 755 -37.41 2.22 -22.30
N ASP A 756 -36.38 2.04 -23.11
CA ASP A 756 -35.83 3.06 -24.00
C ASP A 756 -36.54 3.12 -25.37
N GLY A 757 -37.84 2.86 -25.41
CA GLY A 757 -38.66 2.93 -26.63
C GLY A 757 -38.37 1.86 -27.69
N ARG A 758 -37.35 1.01 -27.50
CA ARG A 758 -36.95 -0.07 -28.42
C ARG A 758 -37.84 -1.32 -28.34
N TYR A 759 -38.73 -1.39 -27.35
CA TYR A 759 -39.58 -2.54 -27.09
C TYR A 759 -41.05 -2.14 -27.21
N GLN A 760 -41.86 -2.93 -27.93
CA GLN A 760 -43.30 -2.70 -27.96
C GLN A 760 -43.94 -3.13 -26.64
N ILE A 761 -44.84 -2.30 -26.10
CA ILE A 761 -45.54 -2.55 -24.83
C ILE A 761 -46.32 -3.89 -24.87
N SER A 762 -46.85 -4.28 -26.03
CA SER A 762 -47.52 -5.56 -26.27
C SER A 762 -46.60 -6.75 -25.98
N ASP A 763 -45.36 -6.72 -26.47
CA ASP A 763 -44.39 -7.81 -26.30
C ASP A 763 -43.98 -7.98 -24.83
N ILE A 764 -43.83 -6.86 -24.13
CA ILE A 764 -43.51 -6.84 -22.70
C ILE A 764 -44.66 -7.42 -21.89
N ARG A 765 -45.91 -7.00 -22.17
CA ARG A 765 -47.10 -7.54 -21.51
C ARG A 765 -47.25 -9.05 -21.75
N LYS A 766 -46.89 -9.53 -22.94
CA LYS A 766 -46.89 -10.96 -23.25
C LYS A 766 -45.86 -11.71 -22.41
N ARG A 767 -44.60 -11.24 -22.38
CA ARG A 767 -43.53 -11.86 -21.57
C ARG A 767 -43.80 -11.84 -20.06
N ILE A 768 -44.40 -10.77 -19.54
CA ILE A 768 -44.78 -10.69 -18.11
C ILE A 768 -45.85 -11.73 -17.76
N LYS A 769 -46.75 -12.07 -18.68
CA LYS A 769 -47.74 -13.15 -18.45
C LYS A 769 -47.12 -14.55 -18.56
N GLU A 770 -46.03 -14.71 -19.30
CA GLU A 770 -45.31 -15.98 -19.46
C GLU A 770 -44.35 -16.27 -18.30
N PHE A 771 -43.91 -15.23 -17.58
CA PHE A 771 -43.10 -15.30 -16.35
C PHE A 771 -44.00 -15.49 -15.12
#